data_AF-A0A356FAG5-F1
#
_entry.id   AF-A0A356FAG5-F1
#
_cell.length_a   1.000
_cell.length_b   1.000
_cell.length_c   1.000
_cell.angle_alpha   90.00
_cell.angle_beta   90.00
_cell.angle_gamma   90.00
#
_symmetry.space_group_name_H-M   'P 1'
#
loop_
_entity.id
_entity.type
_entity.pdbx_description
1 polymer ?
#
loop_
_entity_poly.entity_id
_entity_poly.type
_entity_poly.pdbx_seq_one_letter_code
_entity_poly.pdbx_strand_id
1 'polypeptide(L)'
;MCIAIAGQSSAQDVALSFDGPCGDEVVGEAGASLEMTLDCVLTTSNNPGAAGAQGWSISVAAEGGTITGITTDGTVGADVAQGGLRSVGFEKTETTERSGVTPGGANDCDGLRGAVSAVVLSFVNPVTLDAEGSAVIAKVDVAAEIPGVPGDCSEVAVFFGDGCRGAGQPVRNAITMNASTFIPELGRCVTTLCAPRPEDCDLAGDEDGNGLADCDDPACSADPSCLNVDVALGFGAIEDVSGDVGGSYSQTVDCTLTSSNNSFGVGAQGWSISVAADGTSIASITTDGTVGADVAQGGLRSVGFEKSQTTSEAGNGSDCEGFNGAVSAVVLSFTQPVTLRAEGTSVIAKLGVEGELTADAGSCVGGRLFYANGCQGSGQPVANAITINAQTRVPELGTGSFQACSEEAGDFLADFDLAFSGENSETIAGVFGLTFSQTVDCTLTISENRTEVGAQGWSISLAPDSGVSIVAIGVDGTAAADEDDGGRRRGGFEKSELTVGAGNMGAISAIVLSFTELVTLPASGTEVIAKIDIQAPYPAVDATETKVIRYVDGLRGSGQPVDNVITHDNFGVLPGKAPYEVTLLGIDENAITYDCNTDGRVNIADAQCLLNWLFLGGAAPGCQDAMNFNGDGRLNIADGISGLNFLFLGGPPPAAGVGCQSYPDCDLQDACS
;
A
#
# COMPACT_ATOMS: atom_id res chain seq x y z
N MET A 1 -23.90 24.62 98.15
CA MET A 1 -24.82 23.49 98.01
C MET A 1 -25.87 23.89 96.98
N CYS A 2 -25.74 23.41 95.76
CA CYS A 2 -26.80 23.44 94.75
C CYS A 2 -26.58 22.21 93.87
N ILE A 3 -27.49 21.25 93.96
CA ILE A 3 -27.47 20.00 93.21
C ILE A 3 -27.97 20.32 91.80
N ALA A 4 -27.13 20.07 90.79
CA ALA A 4 -27.55 20.06 89.40
C ALA A 4 -28.16 18.69 89.09
N ILE A 5 -29.47 18.63 88.88
CA ILE A 5 -30.11 17.50 88.22
C ILE A 5 -30.01 17.76 86.71
N ALA A 6 -28.99 17.19 86.07
CA ALA A 6 -28.94 17.07 84.63
C ALA A 6 -29.70 15.79 84.24
N GLY A 7 -31.00 15.90 84.02
CA GLY A 7 -31.76 14.91 83.28
C GLY A 7 -31.66 15.24 81.80
N GLN A 8 -30.69 14.65 81.09
CA GLN A 8 -30.82 14.48 79.65
C GLN A 8 -31.47 13.10 79.44
N SER A 9 -32.78 13.09 79.15
CA SER A 9 -33.38 11.92 78.51
C SER A 9 -32.99 11.99 77.04
N SER A 10 -32.13 11.08 76.56
CA SER A 10 -32.07 10.80 75.13
C SER A 10 -33.46 10.27 74.75
N ALA A 11 -34.16 10.96 73.86
CA ALA A 11 -35.40 10.42 73.31
C ALA A 11 -35.03 9.18 72.49
N GLN A 12 -35.82 8.13 72.65
CA GLN A 12 -35.65 6.92 71.87
C GLN A 12 -36.08 7.19 70.42
N ASP A 13 -35.21 6.87 69.47
CA ASP A 13 -35.45 7.10 68.05
C ASP A 13 -35.86 5.78 67.38
N VAL A 14 -36.96 5.82 66.63
CA VAL A 14 -37.50 4.68 65.90
C VAL A 14 -37.81 5.14 64.49
N ALA A 15 -37.27 4.44 63.48
CA ALA A 15 -37.44 4.81 62.07
C ALA A 15 -37.79 3.59 61.23
N LEU A 16 -38.63 3.80 60.22
CA LEU A 16 -38.93 2.83 59.18
C LEU A 16 -38.30 3.29 57.87
N SER A 17 -37.53 2.43 57.23
CA SER A 17 -36.89 2.69 55.94
C SER A 17 -37.04 1.50 55.01
N PHE A 18 -36.60 1.65 53.76
CA PHE A 18 -36.53 0.56 52.80
C PHE A 18 -35.08 0.24 52.49
N ASP A 19 -34.80 -1.03 52.19
CA ASP A 19 -33.56 -1.50 51.58
C ASP A 19 -33.89 -2.17 50.24
N GLY A 20 -33.15 -1.84 49.19
CA GLY A 20 -33.44 -2.16 47.78
C GLY A 20 -32.98 -1.03 46.83
N PRO A 21 -33.50 -0.91 45.59
CA PRO A 21 -33.02 0.03 44.57
C PRO A 21 -33.46 1.49 44.83
N CYS A 22 -33.27 1.97 46.05
CA CYS A 22 -33.70 3.29 46.50
C CYS A 22 -32.66 4.36 46.09
N GLY A 23 -33.06 5.26 45.20
CA GLY A 23 -32.19 6.27 44.61
C GLY A 23 -31.49 5.80 43.33
N ASP A 24 -31.73 4.56 42.91
CA ASP A 24 -31.15 3.99 41.70
C ASP A 24 -31.97 4.36 40.46
N GLU A 25 -31.27 4.45 39.33
CA GLU A 25 -31.85 4.46 38.00
C GLU A 25 -31.81 3.05 37.42
N VAL A 26 -32.95 2.55 36.95
CA VAL A 26 -33.10 1.23 36.33
C VAL A 26 -33.51 1.42 34.88
N VAL A 27 -32.66 0.92 33.98
CA VAL A 27 -32.91 0.94 32.53
C VAL A 27 -33.49 -0.40 32.09
N GLY A 28 -34.49 -0.39 31.21
CA GLY A 28 -35.03 -1.60 30.61
C GLY A 28 -35.92 -1.32 29.40
N GLU A 29 -36.40 -2.37 28.73
CA GLU A 29 -37.15 -2.25 27.48
C GLU A 29 -38.37 -1.32 27.62
N ALA A 30 -38.59 -0.44 26.63
CA ALA A 30 -39.69 0.52 26.64
C ALA A 30 -41.06 -0.19 26.75
N GLY A 31 -41.86 0.19 27.75
CA GLY A 31 -43.16 -0.42 28.03
C GLY A 31 -43.08 -1.78 28.75
N ALA A 32 -41.89 -2.24 29.16
CA ALA A 32 -41.76 -3.45 29.94
C ALA A 32 -42.24 -3.26 31.38
N SER A 33 -42.85 -4.30 31.94
CA SER A 33 -43.20 -4.37 33.36
C SER A 33 -41.97 -4.81 34.16
N LEU A 34 -41.61 -4.05 35.18
CA LEU A 34 -40.57 -4.36 36.15
C LEU A 34 -41.22 -4.75 37.48
N GLU A 35 -40.73 -5.82 38.10
CA GLU A 35 -41.08 -6.21 39.47
C GLU A 35 -39.85 -6.04 40.36
N MET A 36 -40.01 -5.37 41.50
CA MET A 36 -38.95 -5.18 42.49
C MET A 36 -39.44 -5.54 43.89
N THR A 37 -38.56 -6.11 44.71
CA THR A 37 -38.84 -6.40 46.12
C THR A 37 -38.04 -5.45 47.00
N LEU A 38 -38.72 -4.76 47.92
CA LEU A 38 -38.11 -3.87 48.91
C LEU A 38 -38.23 -4.47 50.31
N ASP A 39 -37.13 -4.44 51.05
CA ASP A 39 -37.08 -4.86 52.43
C ASP A 39 -37.52 -3.69 53.32
N CYS A 40 -38.60 -3.87 54.08
CA CYS A 40 -39.06 -2.91 55.08
C CYS A 40 -38.19 -3.05 56.32
N VAL A 41 -37.40 -2.03 56.65
CA VAL A 41 -36.42 -2.05 57.73
C VAL A 41 -36.91 -1.19 58.90
N LEU A 42 -36.92 -1.79 60.09
CA LEU A 42 -37.12 -1.08 61.34
C LEU A 42 -35.77 -0.81 62.00
N THR A 43 -35.46 0.44 62.27
CA THR A 43 -34.25 0.87 62.99
C THR A 43 -34.62 1.47 64.34
N THR A 44 -33.96 1.00 65.40
CA THR A 44 -34.05 1.56 66.75
C THR A 44 -32.69 2.05 67.20
N SER A 45 -32.63 3.27 67.73
CA SER A 45 -31.43 3.85 68.33
C SER A 45 -31.76 4.65 69.58
N ASN A 46 -30.75 4.91 70.41
CA ASN A 46 -30.90 5.64 71.67
C ASN A 46 -31.91 4.98 72.62
N ASN A 47 -32.03 3.65 72.59
CA ASN A 47 -32.97 2.92 73.43
C ASN A 47 -32.42 2.78 74.86
N PRO A 48 -33.05 3.42 75.87
CA PRO A 48 -32.57 3.31 77.24
C PRO A 48 -32.86 1.95 77.88
N GLY A 49 -33.69 1.11 77.25
CA GLY A 49 -34.07 -0.22 77.73
C GLY A 49 -33.22 -1.34 77.12
N ALA A 50 -33.14 -2.47 77.83
CA ALA A 50 -32.40 -3.66 77.37
C ALA A 50 -33.18 -4.52 76.35
N ALA A 51 -34.40 -4.11 75.97
CA ALA A 51 -35.29 -4.86 75.10
C ALA A 51 -35.73 -3.99 73.90
N GLY A 52 -35.72 -4.58 72.71
CA GLY A 52 -36.17 -3.95 71.48
C GLY A 52 -37.66 -4.11 71.22
N ALA A 53 -38.08 -3.86 69.97
CA ALA A 53 -39.47 -3.96 69.55
C ALA A 53 -40.03 -5.38 69.76
N GLN A 54 -41.26 -5.46 70.27
CA GLN A 54 -41.99 -6.71 70.53
C GLN A 54 -43.12 -6.94 69.52
N GLY A 55 -43.49 -5.90 68.80
CA GLY A 55 -44.48 -5.95 67.73
C GLY A 55 -44.53 -4.62 66.98
N TRP A 56 -45.18 -4.65 65.83
CA TRP A 56 -45.32 -3.51 64.95
C TRP A 56 -46.60 -3.62 64.13
N SER A 57 -47.11 -2.48 63.70
CA SER A 57 -48.02 -2.37 62.58
C SER A 57 -47.41 -1.41 61.58
N ILE A 58 -47.33 -1.83 60.32
CA ILE A 58 -46.84 -1.00 59.21
C ILE A 58 -47.90 -0.90 58.13
N SER A 59 -47.87 0.23 57.43
CA SER A 59 -48.75 0.61 56.35
C SER A 59 -47.89 1.28 55.28
N VAL A 60 -47.89 0.70 54.08
CA VAL A 60 -47.00 1.07 52.97
C VAL A 60 -47.85 1.35 51.73
N ALA A 61 -47.51 2.39 50.97
CA ALA A 61 -48.15 2.72 49.70
C ALA A 61 -47.10 2.95 48.61
N ALA A 62 -47.53 2.83 47.36
CA ALA A 62 -46.72 3.13 46.19
C ALA A 62 -47.42 4.15 45.27
N GLU A 63 -46.63 5.06 44.72
CA GLU A 63 -46.98 6.02 43.66
C GLU A 63 -46.10 5.72 42.44
N GLY A 64 -46.65 5.81 41.22
CA GLY A 64 -45.95 5.41 39.99
C GLY A 64 -45.80 3.88 39.80
N GLY A 65 -46.17 3.08 40.80
CA GLY A 65 -46.19 1.62 40.76
C GLY A 65 -47.35 1.02 41.57
N THR A 66 -47.47 -0.30 41.56
CA THR A 66 -48.50 -1.06 42.26
C THR A 66 -47.86 -2.07 43.20
N ILE A 67 -48.21 -2.03 44.48
CA ILE A 67 -47.83 -3.10 45.41
C ILE A 67 -48.59 -4.38 45.04
N THR A 68 -47.84 -5.42 44.67
CA THR A 68 -48.37 -6.72 44.25
C THR A 68 -48.34 -7.74 45.38
N GLY A 69 -47.43 -7.59 46.34
CA GLY A 69 -47.25 -8.52 47.45
C GLY A 69 -46.70 -7.86 48.71
N ILE A 70 -46.96 -8.49 49.86
CA ILE A 70 -46.26 -8.21 51.10
C ILE A 70 -46.14 -9.52 51.89
N THR A 71 -44.98 -9.77 52.51
CA THR A 71 -44.73 -10.97 53.30
C THR A 71 -43.82 -10.70 54.49
N THR A 72 -43.91 -11.54 55.53
CA THR A 72 -42.92 -11.60 56.60
C THR A 72 -41.93 -12.75 56.41
N ASP A 73 -42.14 -13.62 55.42
CA ASP A 73 -41.23 -14.74 55.14
C ASP A 73 -39.82 -14.22 54.86
N GLY A 74 -38.81 -14.84 55.49
CA GLY A 74 -37.42 -14.41 55.39
C GLY A 74 -37.07 -13.15 56.18
N THR A 75 -37.96 -12.67 57.06
CA THR A 75 -37.73 -11.50 57.94
C THR A 75 -37.78 -11.90 59.42
N VAL A 76 -37.46 -10.98 60.33
CA VAL A 76 -37.59 -11.25 61.78
C VAL A 76 -39.05 -11.46 62.22
N GLY A 77 -40.02 -11.05 61.40
CA GLY A 77 -41.45 -11.23 61.64
C GLY A 77 -41.99 -12.63 61.34
N ALA A 78 -41.23 -13.45 60.61
CA ALA A 78 -41.62 -14.81 60.27
C ALA A 78 -41.75 -15.71 61.51
N ASP A 79 -42.45 -16.83 61.36
CA ASP A 79 -42.52 -17.86 62.40
C ASP A 79 -41.12 -18.41 62.72
N VAL A 80 -40.88 -18.80 63.97
CA VAL A 80 -39.62 -19.48 64.37
C VAL A 80 -39.35 -20.75 63.55
N ALA A 81 -40.39 -21.44 63.06
CA ALA A 81 -40.23 -22.57 62.15
C ALA A 81 -39.70 -22.19 60.75
N GLN A 82 -39.84 -20.92 60.37
CA GLN A 82 -39.37 -20.34 59.10
C GLN A 82 -38.11 -19.47 59.28
N GLY A 83 -37.49 -19.50 60.47
CA GLY A 83 -36.25 -18.78 60.76
C GLY A 83 -36.44 -17.35 61.27
N GLY A 84 -37.68 -16.90 61.51
CA GLY A 84 -37.95 -15.61 62.16
C GLY A 84 -38.00 -15.70 63.69
N LEU A 85 -38.46 -14.64 64.34
CA LEU A 85 -38.54 -14.55 65.81
C LEU A 85 -39.94 -14.80 66.37
N ARG A 86 -40.97 -14.88 65.53
CA ARG A 86 -42.36 -14.99 66.01
C ARG A 86 -42.65 -16.38 66.56
N SER A 87 -43.00 -16.46 67.85
CA SER A 87 -43.35 -17.71 68.55
C SER A 87 -44.59 -17.51 69.42
N VAL A 88 -45.67 -18.25 69.15
CA VAL A 88 -46.99 -18.06 69.78
C VAL A 88 -47.47 -16.60 69.78
N GLY A 89 -47.12 -15.88 68.72
CA GLY A 89 -47.44 -14.48 68.47
C GLY A 89 -48.62 -14.29 67.53
N PHE A 90 -48.69 -13.13 66.89
CA PHE A 90 -49.69 -12.78 65.88
C PHE A 90 -49.02 -12.27 64.62
N GLU A 91 -49.60 -12.60 63.48
CA GLU A 91 -49.26 -12.00 62.20
C GLU A 91 -50.54 -11.80 61.39
N LYS A 92 -50.67 -10.63 60.78
CA LYS A 92 -51.59 -10.41 59.67
C LYS A 92 -50.93 -9.48 58.65
N THR A 93 -50.75 -10.00 57.45
CA THR A 93 -50.06 -9.31 56.35
C THR A 93 -50.93 -9.44 55.10
N GLU A 94 -51.32 -8.31 54.50
CA GLU A 94 -52.22 -8.30 53.32
C GLU A 94 -51.99 -7.05 52.45
N THR A 95 -52.15 -7.19 51.14
CA THR A 95 -52.27 -6.05 50.23
C THR A 95 -53.65 -5.39 50.38
N THR A 96 -53.75 -4.14 49.97
CA THR A 96 -54.92 -3.29 50.20
C THR A 96 -55.35 -2.58 48.92
N GLU A 97 -56.66 -2.59 48.67
CA GLU A 97 -57.29 -1.89 47.53
C GLU A 97 -58.12 -0.68 48.00
N ARG A 98 -58.04 -0.32 49.30
CA ARG A 98 -58.91 0.66 49.94
C ARG A 98 -58.10 1.67 50.76
N SER A 99 -58.39 2.95 50.50
CA SER A 99 -58.07 4.09 51.35
C SER A 99 -58.90 4.04 52.64
N GLY A 100 -58.26 4.19 53.81
CA GLY A 100 -58.86 3.85 55.09
C GLY A 100 -59.76 4.89 55.76
N VAL A 101 -59.64 6.19 55.44
CA VAL A 101 -60.49 7.23 56.03
C VAL A 101 -61.25 8.03 54.96
N THR A 102 -62.45 8.49 55.34
CA THR A 102 -63.27 9.41 54.55
C THR A 102 -62.46 10.63 54.08
N PRO A 103 -62.72 11.17 52.87
CA PRO A 103 -62.03 12.35 52.34
C PRO A 103 -61.99 13.49 53.37
N GLY A 104 -60.77 13.95 53.71
CA GLY A 104 -60.53 15.04 54.66
C GLY A 104 -59.88 14.67 56.01
N GLY A 105 -59.59 13.39 56.27
CA GLY A 105 -58.64 12.97 57.31
C GLY A 105 -57.24 12.76 56.71
N ALA A 106 -56.17 12.95 57.50
CA ALA A 106 -54.81 12.63 57.06
C ALA A 106 -54.72 11.12 56.71
N ASN A 107 -54.46 10.83 55.45
CA ASN A 107 -54.41 9.48 54.88
C ASN A 107 -53.46 9.47 53.70
N ASP A 108 -52.29 8.91 53.92
CA ASP A 108 -51.23 8.93 52.93
C ASP A 108 -51.46 7.84 51.86
N CYS A 109 -52.44 6.95 52.07
CA CYS A 109 -52.81 5.89 51.15
C CYS A 109 -54.04 6.24 50.28
N ASP A 110 -54.47 7.51 50.24
CA ASP A 110 -55.66 7.89 49.47
C ASP A 110 -55.45 7.74 47.96
N GLY A 111 -56.33 6.99 47.30
CA GLY A 111 -56.22 6.68 45.87
C GLY A 111 -55.12 5.67 45.49
N LEU A 112 -54.34 5.17 46.45
CA LEU A 112 -53.21 4.26 46.20
C LEU A 112 -53.55 2.81 46.58
N ARG A 113 -52.88 1.87 45.92
CA ARG A 113 -52.85 0.46 46.33
C ARG A 113 -51.71 0.26 47.33
N GLY A 114 -52.07 -0.08 48.56
CA GLY A 114 -51.13 -0.21 49.67
C GLY A 114 -50.90 -1.65 50.11
N ALA A 115 -50.08 -1.83 51.14
CA ALA A 115 -49.98 -3.06 51.91
C ALA A 115 -49.94 -2.74 53.40
N VAL A 116 -50.43 -3.67 54.21
CA VAL A 116 -50.38 -3.58 55.66
C VAL A 116 -49.83 -4.86 56.26
N SER A 117 -49.02 -4.73 57.31
CA SER A 117 -48.55 -5.87 58.11
C SER A 117 -48.61 -5.53 59.59
N ALA A 118 -49.14 -6.44 60.40
CA ALA A 118 -49.19 -6.32 61.84
C ALA A 118 -48.64 -7.60 62.46
N VAL A 119 -47.58 -7.46 63.27
CA VAL A 119 -46.86 -8.57 63.90
C VAL A 119 -46.74 -8.32 65.40
N VAL A 120 -46.97 -9.38 66.18
CA VAL A 120 -46.58 -9.47 67.59
C VAL A 120 -45.71 -10.71 67.72
N LEU A 121 -44.48 -10.57 68.21
CA LEU A 121 -43.52 -11.68 68.23
C LEU A 121 -43.97 -12.81 69.16
N SER A 122 -44.51 -12.48 70.35
CA SER A 122 -45.08 -13.48 71.26
C SER A 122 -46.04 -12.83 72.26
N PHE A 123 -47.14 -13.52 72.58
CA PHE A 123 -48.04 -13.11 73.68
C PHE A 123 -47.63 -13.67 75.04
N VAL A 124 -46.73 -14.66 75.06
CA VAL A 124 -46.44 -15.47 76.25
C VAL A 124 -44.99 -15.29 76.70
N ASN A 125 -44.06 -15.23 75.75
CA ASN A 125 -42.62 -15.11 76.02
C ASN A 125 -42.14 -13.68 75.75
N PRO A 126 -41.13 -13.16 76.46
CA PRO A 126 -40.57 -11.84 76.22
C PRO A 126 -39.61 -11.86 75.01
N VAL A 127 -40.16 -12.11 73.81
CA VAL A 127 -39.39 -12.09 72.56
C VAL A 127 -39.36 -10.68 72.01
N THR A 128 -38.15 -10.16 71.78
CA THR A 128 -37.92 -8.81 71.25
C THR A 128 -36.88 -8.84 70.15
N LEU A 129 -36.87 -7.81 69.30
CA LEU A 129 -35.67 -7.47 68.52
C LEU A 129 -34.54 -7.02 69.46
N ASP A 130 -33.35 -6.86 68.90
CA ASP A 130 -32.24 -6.23 69.59
C ASP A 130 -32.62 -4.80 70.03
N ALA A 131 -32.08 -4.37 71.17
CA ALA A 131 -32.42 -3.07 71.76
C ALA A 131 -32.02 -1.89 70.85
N GLU A 132 -30.97 -2.07 70.05
CA GLU A 132 -30.49 -1.12 69.06
C GLU A 132 -30.09 -1.85 67.78
N GLY A 133 -30.20 -1.17 66.65
CA GLY A 133 -29.88 -1.72 65.33
C GLY A 133 -31.08 -1.75 64.40
N SER A 134 -30.88 -2.41 63.25
CA SER A 134 -31.84 -2.49 62.16
C SER A 134 -32.26 -3.93 61.89
N ALA A 135 -33.53 -4.14 61.61
CA ALA A 135 -34.06 -5.45 61.25
C ALA A 135 -35.05 -5.33 60.09
N VAL A 136 -34.95 -6.24 59.12
CA VAL A 136 -35.99 -6.41 58.09
C VAL A 136 -37.21 -7.02 58.77
N ILE A 137 -38.35 -6.33 58.70
CA ILE A 137 -39.60 -6.72 59.38
C ILE A 137 -40.70 -7.18 58.41
N ALA A 138 -40.62 -6.80 57.15
CA ALA A 138 -41.47 -7.26 56.06
C ALA A 138 -40.73 -7.08 54.72
N LYS A 139 -41.19 -7.74 53.66
CA LYS A 139 -40.77 -7.51 52.28
C LYS A 139 -42.01 -7.11 51.47
N VAL A 140 -41.89 -6.10 50.62
CA VAL A 140 -42.99 -5.62 49.75
C VAL A 140 -42.58 -5.76 48.29
N ASP A 141 -43.45 -6.37 47.49
CA ASP A 141 -43.26 -6.52 46.05
C ASP A 141 -44.02 -5.42 45.31
N VAL A 142 -43.36 -4.79 44.35
CA VAL A 142 -43.87 -3.64 43.61
C VAL A 142 -43.67 -3.85 42.12
N ALA A 143 -44.76 -3.72 41.37
CA ALA A 143 -44.79 -3.72 39.92
C ALA A 143 -44.84 -2.29 39.39
N ALA A 144 -44.06 -1.97 38.37
CA ALA A 144 -44.13 -0.70 37.65
C ALA A 144 -43.82 -0.90 36.17
N GLU A 145 -44.19 0.07 35.33
CA GLU A 145 -43.96 0.01 33.89
C GLU A 145 -42.88 1.03 33.50
N ILE A 146 -41.90 0.58 32.72
CA ILE A 146 -40.90 1.47 32.11
C ILE A 146 -41.61 2.32 31.04
N PRO A 147 -41.33 3.64 30.93
CA PRO A 147 -41.94 4.48 29.92
C PRO A 147 -41.90 3.86 28.51
N GLY A 148 -43.01 3.97 27.77
CA GLY A 148 -43.11 3.39 26.43
C GLY A 148 -42.38 4.17 25.33
N VAL A 149 -41.87 5.37 25.65
CA VAL A 149 -41.14 6.24 24.71
C VAL A 149 -39.64 6.09 24.99
N PRO A 150 -38.82 5.70 24.00
CA PRO A 150 -37.36 5.62 24.15
C PRO A 150 -36.77 6.94 24.69
N GLY A 151 -35.92 6.85 25.71
CA GLY A 151 -35.29 8.00 26.36
C GLY A 151 -36.13 8.73 27.42
N ASP A 152 -37.40 8.37 27.62
CA ASP A 152 -38.22 8.90 28.72
C ASP A 152 -37.93 8.15 30.02
N CYS A 153 -38.04 8.89 31.13
CA CYS A 153 -37.92 8.35 32.49
C CYS A 153 -39.18 8.64 33.32
N SER A 154 -39.46 7.77 34.28
CA SER A 154 -40.54 7.92 35.27
C SER A 154 -40.05 7.54 36.66
N GLU A 155 -40.76 7.96 37.71
CA GLU A 155 -40.39 7.63 39.10
C GLU A 155 -41.42 6.69 39.72
N VAL A 156 -40.93 5.69 40.46
CA VAL A 156 -41.72 4.84 41.35
C VAL A 156 -41.32 5.17 42.78
N ALA A 157 -42.28 5.62 43.58
CA ALA A 157 -42.06 5.96 44.98
C ALA A 157 -42.82 5.00 45.89
N VAL A 158 -42.11 4.32 46.79
CA VAL A 158 -42.69 3.44 47.81
C VAL A 158 -42.42 4.06 49.18
N PHE A 159 -43.44 4.25 49.99
CA PHE A 159 -43.31 4.99 51.24
C PHE A 159 -44.17 4.38 52.35
N PHE A 160 -43.70 4.52 53.59
CA PHE A 160 -44.55 4.24 54.75
C PHE A 160 -45.55 5.39 54.89
N GLY A 161 -46.84 5.06 54.83
CA GLY A 161 -47.93 6.02 54.86
C GLY A 161 -49.04 5.54 55.77
N ASP A 162 -49.62 6.42 56.58
CA ASP A 162 -50.69 6.04 57.49
C ASP A 162 -52.04 5.95 56.76
N GLY A 163 -52.79 4.88 57.02
CA GLY A 163 -54.20 4.78 56.63
C GLY A 163 -54.53 3.74 55.55
N CYS A 164 -53.58 2.93 55.10
CA CYS A 164 -53.89 1.82 54.20
C CYS A 164 -54.80 0.82 54.92
N ARG A 165 -55.76 0.23 54.20
CA ARG A 165 -56.80 -0.60 54.81
C ARG A 165 -57.06 -1.88 54.03
N GLY A 166 -56.68 -3.00 54.63
CA GLY A 166 -57.08 -4.33 54.16
C GLY A 166 -58.50 -4.71 54.61
N ALA A 167 -58.71 -5.96 55.03
CA ALA A 167 -60.02 -6.41 55.52
C ALA A 167 -60.42 -5.80 56.87
N GLY A 168 -59.47 -5.17 57.59
CA GLY A 168 -59.64 -4.61 58.94
C GLY A 168 -59.96 -3.12 59.00
N GLN A 169 -59.53 -2.48 60.09
CA GLN A 169 -59.50 -1.01 60.24
C GLN A 169 -58.27 -0.44 59.52
N PRO A 170 -58.24 0.89 59.24
CA PRO A 170 -57.05 1.55 58.72
C PRO A 170 -55.85 1.32 59.64
N VAL A 171 -54.69 1.01 59.06
CA VAL A 171 -53.47 0.73 59.81
C VAL A 171 -52.60 1.97 59.87
N ARG A 172 -52.05 2.24 61.05
CA ARG A 172 -51.01 3.26 61.24
C ARG A 172 -49.67 2.59 61.45
N ASN A 173 -48.61 3.26 61.03
CA ASN A 173 -47.24 2.88 61.32
C ASN A 173 -46.97 3.12 62.80
N ALA A 174 -46.78 2.03 63.56
CA ALA A 174 -46.62 2.08 65.00
C ALA A 174 -45.79 0.88 65.49
N ILE A 175 -44.84 1.15 66.38
CA ILE A 175 -43.93 0.14 66.93
C ILE A 175 -44.23 -0.02 68.42
N THR A 176 -44.41 -1.27 68.87
CA THR A 176 -44.62 -1.58 70.28
C THR A 176 -43.31 -2.04 70.89
N MET A 177 -42.84 -1.30 71.88
CA MET A 177 -41.60 -1.57 72.60
C MET A 177 -41.75 -1.15 74.06
N ASN A 178 -41.24 -1.94 74.99
CA ASN A 178 -41.36 -1.69 76.44
C ASN A 178 -42.81 -1.42 76.90
N ALA A 179 -43.78 -2.16 76.33
CA ALA A 179 -45.22 -1.98 76.55
C ALA A 179 -45.78 -0.58 76.22
N SER A 180 -45.02 0.21 75.45
CA SER A 180 -45.41 1.53 74.94
C SER A 180 -45.48 1.52 73.41
N THR A 181 -46.32 2.38 72.85
CA THR A 181 -46.42 2.57 71.39
C THR A 181 -45.61 3.78 70.97
N PHE A 182 -44.72 3.58 70.01
CA PHE A 182 -43.89 4.61 69.39
C PHE A 182 -44.35 4.85 67.96
N ILE A 183 -44.40 6.12 67.56
CA ILE A 183 -44.65 6.51 66.17
C ILE A 183 -43.27 6.69 65.51
N PRO A 184 -42.95 5.88 64.49
CA PRO A 184 -41.65 5.96 63.86
C PRO A 184 -41.56 7.15 62.90
N GLU A 185 -40.33 7.60 62.62
CA GLU A 185 -40.04 8.37 61.42
C GLU A 185 -40.29 7.51 60.18
N LEU A 186 -41.00 8.05 59.20
CA LEU A 186 -41.47 7.32 58.02
C LEU A 186 -40.56 7.61 56.81
N GLY A 187 -39.89 6.58 56.34
CA GLY A 187 -39.02 6.64 55.16
C GLY A 187 -39.76 6.47 53.84
N ARG A 188 -39.06 6.83 52.76
CA ARG A 188 -39.47 6.65 51.37
C ARG A 188 -38.32 6.10 50.53
N CYS A 189 -38.65 5.29 49.54
CA CYS A 189 -37.79 4.78 48.49
C CYS A 189 -38.28 5.36 47.17
N VAL A 190 -37.38 5.92 46.35
CA VAL A 190 -37.71 6.41 45.01
C VAL A 190 -36.76 5.72 44.03
N THR A 191 -37.30 5.10 42.99
CA THR A 191 -36.53 4.45 41.92
C THR A 191 -36.91 5.11 40.60
N THR A 192 -35.93 5.50 39.81
CA THR A 192 -36.17 6.07 38.47
C THR A 192 -36.13 4.94 37.44
N LEU A 193 -37.17 4.84 36.61
CA LEU A 193 -37.26 3.86 35.52
C LEU A 193 -37.12 4.58 34.18
N CYS A 194 -36.12 4.22 33.38
CA CYS A 194 -35.84 4.84 32.09
C CYS A 194 -35.90 3.83 30.95
N ALA A 195 -36.50 4.24 29.83
CA ALA A 195 -36.35 3.53 28.57
C ALA A 195 -35.01 3.91 27.92
N PRO A 196 -34.24 2.95 27.37
CA PRO A 196 -32.99 3.25 26.69
C PRO A 196 -33.24 4.20 25.52
N ARG A 197 -32.29 5.10 25.24
CA ARG A 197 -32.32 5.87 24.01
C ARG A 197 -31.84 4.98 22.86
N PRO A 198 -32.24 5.23 21.61
CA PRO A 198 -31.52 4.62 20.49
C PRO A 198 -30.07 5.11 20.50
N GLU A 199 -29.13 4.22 20.14
CA GLU A 199 -27.72 4.58 20.00
C GLU A 199 -27.54 5.70 18.98
N ASP A 200 -26.75 6.70 19.35
CA ASP A 200 -26.44 7.87 18.51
C ASP A 200 -24.96 7.80 18.08
N CYS A 201 -24.70 7.26 16.90
CA CYS A 201 -23.35 6.98 16.40
C CYS A 201 -22.46 8.24 16.20
N ASP A 202 -23.01 9.43 16.38
CA ASP A 202 -22.29 10.71 16.31
C ASP A 202 -21.93 11.28 17.70
N LEU A 203 -22.51 10.74 18.78
CA LEU A 203 -22.30 11.17 20.15
C LEU A 203 -21.47 10.12 20.89
N ALA A 204 -20.40 10.55 21.56
CA ALA A 204 -19.50 9.61 22.25
C ALA A 204 -20.16 9.04 23.51
N GLY A 205 -20.44 7.74 23.53
CA GLY A 205 -21.11 7.10 24.66
C GLY A 205 -21.73 5.74 24.36
N ASP A 206 -22.39 5.18 25.38
CA ASP A 206 -23.31 4.04 25.28
C ASP A 206 -24.69 4.62 25.63
N GLU A 207 -25.31 5.28 24.64
CA GLU A 207 -26.55 6.03 24.80
C GLU A 207 -27.75 5.11 25.02
N ASP A 208 -27.69 3.90 24.46
CA ASP A 208 -28.72 2.88 24.63
C ASP A 208 -28.54 1.98 25.87
N GLY A 209 -27.39 2.10 26.55
CA GLY A 209 -27.10 1.46 27.83
C GLY A 209 -26.91 -0.05 27.73
N ASN A 210 -26.62 -0.59 26.54
CA ASN A 210 -26.46 -2.02 26.32
C ASN A 210 -25.03 -2.54 26.64
N GLY A 211 -24.12 -1.65 26.99
CA GLY A 211 -22.73 -1.93 27.34
C GLY A 211 -21.75 -1.88 26.16
N LEU A 212 -22.23 -1.53 24.97
CA LEU A 212 -21.44 -1.25 23.77
C LEU A 212 -21.66 0.21 23.37
N ALA A 213 -20.65 0.83 22.78
CA ALA A 213 -20.61 2.26 22.54
C ALA A 213 -20.18 2.55 21.10
N ASP A 214 -20.72 3.60 20.50
CA ASP A 214 -20.27 4.14 19.23
C ASP A 214 -20.22 3.04 18.12
N CYS A 215 -19.10 2.95 17.40
CA CYS A 215 -18.88 1.96 16.35
C CYS A 215 -18.61 0.53 16.85
N ASP A 216 -18.43 0.33 18.16
CA ASP A 216 -18.41 -1.02 18.75
C ASP A 216 -19.84 -1.54 18.95
N ASP A 217 -20.85 -0.67 18.85
CA ASP A 217 -22.26 -1.05 18.91
C ASP A 217 -22.79 -1.59 17.55
N PRO A 218 -23.37 -2.80 17.50
CA PRO A 218 -23.97 -3.36 16.29
C PRO A 218 -25.06 -2.51 15.62
N ALA A 219 -25.76 -1.67 16.37
CA ALA A 219 -26.73 -0.70 15.86
C ALA A 219 -26.07 0.36 14.97
N CYS A 220 -24.79 0.67 15.19
CA CYS A 220 -23.98 1.59 14.39
C CYS A 220 -23.26 0.94 13.21
N SER A 221 -23.40 -0.38 12.99
CA SER A 221 -22.70 -1.12 11.93
C SER A 221 -22.97 -0.65 10.49
N ALA A 222 -24.07 0.08 10.27
CA ALA A 222 -24.44 0.65 8.98
C ALA A 222 -24.21 2.17 8.90
N ASP A 223 -23.75 2.80 9.98
CA ASP A 223 -23.50 4.23 10.01
C ASP A 223 -22.25 4.57 9.16
N PRO A 224 -22.33 5.54 8.22
CA PRO A 224 -21.19 6.00 7.44
C PRO A 224 -19.97 6.46 8.25
N SER A 225 -20.16 6.94 9.49
CA SER A 225 -19.08 7.29 10.40
C SER A 225 -18.29 6.07 10.88
N CYS A 226 -18.95 4.90 10.92
CA CYS A 226 -18.42 3.61 11.34
C CYS A 226 -17.98 2.70 10.19
N LEU A 227 -18.17 3.11 8.94
CA LEU A 227 -17.62 2.41 7.77
C LEU A 227 -16.10 2.68 7.66
N ASN A 228 -15.32 1.74 8.19
CA ASN A 228 -13.87 1.77 8.10
C ASN A 228 -13.38 1.13 6.79
N VAL A 229 -12.28 1.67 6.28
CA VAL A 229 -11.38 0.98 5.35
C VAL A 229 -9.97 1.32 5.81
N ASP A 230 -9.23 0.29 6.16
CA ASP A 230 -7.82 0.44 6.49
C ASP A 230 -7.05 0.44 5.19
N VAL A 231 -6.27 1.50 4.97
CA VAL A 231 -5.39 1.62 3.80
C VAL A 231 -3.96 1.77 4.29
N ALA A 232 -3.08 0.92 3.78
CA ALA A 232 -1.66 0.96 4.09
C ALA A 232 -0.83 0.99 2.81
N LEU A 233 0.18 1.85 2.80
CA LEU A 233 1.20 1.90 1.76
C LEU A 233 2.44 1.13 2.23
N GLY A 234 2.95 0.24 1.37
CA GLY A 234 4.10 -0.60 1.70
C GLY A 234 5.04 -0.79 0.51
N PHE A 235 6.07 -1.61 0.71
CA PHE A 235 7.02 -2.00 -0.33
C PHE A 235 7.00 -3.53 -0.48
N GLY A 236 7.13 -3.99 -1.72
CA GLY A 236 7.33 -5.40 -2.09
C GLY A 236 8.57 -5.53 -2.98
N ALA A 237 9.03 -6.77 -3.20
CA ALA A 237 10.22 -7.06 -4.00
C ALA A 237 11.47 -6.25 -3.55
N ILE A 238 11.62 -6.08 -2.23
CA ILE A 238 12.81 -5.50 -1.62
C ILE A 238 13.69 -6.65 -1.15
N GLU A 239 14.90 -6.72 -1.69
CA GLU A 239 15.85 -7.80 -1.42
C GLU A 239 17.19 -7.21 -1.00
N ASP A 240 17.97 -7.97 -0.23
CA ASP A 240 19.36 -7.62 0.04
C ASP A 240 20.16 -7.77 -1.26
N VAL A 241 21.05 -6.81 -1.53
CA VAL A 241 21.90 -6.79 -2.72
C VAL A 241 23.35 -7.03 -2.32
N SER A 242 24.09 -7.74 -3.15
CA SER A 242 25.52 -7.94 -2.96
C SER A 242 26.27 -7.76 -4.28
N GLY A 243 27.56 -7.45 -4.18
CA GLY A 243 28.42 -7.26 -5.34
C GLY A 243 29.83 -6.84 -4.94
N ASP A 244 30.59 -6.43 -5.94
CA ASP A 244 32.00 -6.10 -5.78
C ASP A 244 32.22 -4.90 -4.86
N VAL A 245 33.37 -4.92 -4.16
CA VAL A 245 33.81 -3.83 -3.29
C VAL A 245 33.89 -2.53 -4.07
N GLY A 246 33.13 -1.51 -3.63
CA GLY A 246 33.03 -0.22 -4.32
C GLY A 246 32.27 -0.26 -5.65
N GLY A 247 31.63 -1.38 -6.00
CA GLY A 247 30.76 -1.51 -7.15
C GLY A 247 29.43 -0.77 -6.96
N SER A 248 28.67 -0.62 -8.03
CA SER A 248 27.30 -0.07 -7.99
C SER A 248 26.27 -1.19 -7.95
N TYR A 249 25.15 -0.96 -7.27
CA TYR A 249 24.00 -1.86 -7.30
C TYR A 249 22.77 -1.15 -7.86
N SER A 250 21.86 -1.93 -8.45
CA SER A 250 20.52 -1.46 -8.84
C SER A 250 19.49 -2.55 -8.62
N GLN A 251 18.29 -2.17 -8.19
CA GLN A 251 17.14 -3.08 -8.07
C GLN A 251 15.82 -2.37 -8.34
N THR A 252 14.80 -3.15 -8.69
CA THR A 252 13.42 -2.65 -8.83
C THR A 252 12.59 -3.01 -7.59
N VAL A 253 12.02 -2.00 -6.92
CA VAL A 253 11.17 -2.18 -5.74
C VAL A 253 9.72 -1.84 -6.08
N ASP A 254 8.77 -2.68 -5.66
CA ASP A 254 7.34 -2.46 -5.88
C ASP A 254 6.75 -1.56 -4.77
N CYS A 255 6.10 -0.46 -5.14
CA CYS A 255 5.24 0.30 -4.24
C CYS A 255 3.86 -0.37 -4.19
N THR A 256 3.38 -0.68 -2.99
CA THR A 256 2.13 -1.42 -2.79
C THR A 256 1.09 -0.62 -2.02
N LEU A 257 -0.18 -0.82 -2.37
CA LEU A 257 -1.35 -0.34 -1.64
C LEU A 257 -2.14 -1.56 -1.16
N THR A 258 -2.36 -1.64 0.14
CA THR A 258 -3.19 -2.65 0.78
C THR A 258 -4.47 -2.02 1.28
N SER A 259 -5.61 -2.62 0.96
CA SER A 259 -6.90 -2.30 1.55
C SER A 259 -7.38 -3.49 2.38
N SER A 260 -7.79 -3.21 3.62
CA SER A 260 -8.39 -4.19 4.54
C SER A 260 -9.59 -3.61 5.27
N ASN A 261 -10.45 -4.49 5.79
CA ASN A 261 -11.67 -4.12 6.52
C ASN A 261 -12.61 -3.21 5.71
N ASN A 262 -12.59 -3.31 4.37
CA ASN A 262 -13.31 -2.46 3.45
C ASN A 262 -14.78 -2.87 3.32
N SER A 263 -15.63 -2.15 4.03
CA SER A 263 -17.09 -2.31 4.02
C SER A 263 -17.78 -1.66 2.80
N PHE A 264 -17.06 -0.89 1.97
CA PHE A 264 -17.64 -0.16 0.82
C PHE A 264 -17.90 -1.04 -0.41
N GLY A 265 -17.28 -2.24 -0.49
CA GLY A 265 -17.40 -3.13 -1.65
C GLY A 265 -16.72 -2.62 -2.94
N VAL A 266 -16.04 -1.47 -2.89
CA VAL A 266 -15.25 -0.88 -3.97
C VAL A 266 -13.83 -0.58 -3.49
N GLY A 267 -12.83 -0.79 -4.34
CA GLY A 267 -11.44 -0.45 -4.02
C GLY A 267 -11.09 1.00 -4.34
N ALA A 268 -9.80 1.35 -4.22
CA ALA A 268 -9.30 2.67 -4.56
C ALA A 268 -9.53 3.03 -6.03
N GLN A 269 -9.96 4.27 -6.27
CA GLN A 269 -10.19 4.84 -7.61
C GLN A 269 -9.03 5.73 -8.08
N GLY A 270 -8.21 6.18 -7.14
CA GLY A 270 -7.02 6.96 -7.38
C GLY A 270 -6.16 7.07 -6.14
N TRP A 271 -4.92 7.50 -6.31
CA TRP A 271 -3.95 7.68 -5.24
C TRP A 271 -2.89 8.68 -5.64
N SER A 272 -2.29 9.31 -4.63
CA SER A 272 -1.02 10.00 -4.73
C SER A 272 -0.05 9.39 -3.73
N ILE A 273 1.17 9.12 -4.17
CA ILE A 273 2.26 8.63 -3.33
C ILE A 273 3.47 9.54 -3.43
N SER A 274 4.18 9.64 -2.31
CA SER A 274 5.40 10.42 -2.13
C SER A 274 6.34 9.57 -1.27
N VAL A 275 7.50 9.26 -1.83
CA VAL A 275 8.48 8.30 -1.28
C VAL A 275 9.84 8.96 -1.21
N ALA A 276 10.57 8.72 -0.12
CA ALA A 276 11.93 9.17 0.09
C ALA A 276 12.87 7.98 0.36
N ALA A 277 14.16 8.18 0.08
CA ALA A 277 15.22 7.22 0.28
C ALA A 277 16.33 7.77 1.19
N ASP A 278 16.84 6.91 2.07
CA ASP A 278 17.99 7.16 2.95
C ASP A 278 19.01 6.02 2.79
N GLY A 279 20.29 6.36 2.73
CA GLY A 279 21.37 5.40 2.43
C GLY A 279 21.37 4.81 1.01
N THR A 280 20.45 5.24 0.14
CA THR A 280 20.32 4.83 -1.27
C THR A 280 19.68 5.96 -2.10
N SER A 281 19.67 5.85 -3.43
CA SER A 281 18.98 6.80 -4.32
C SER A 281 17.86 6.14 -5.12
N ILE A 282 16.79 6.90 -5.40
CA ILE A 282 15.72 6.55 -6.33
C ILE A 282 16.06 7.13 -7.70
N ALA A 283 16.44 6.24 -8.62
CA ALA A 283 16.81 6.58 -9.99
C ALA A 283 15.59 6.83 -10.89
N SER A 284 14.50 6.10 -10.65
CA SER A 284 13.28 6.19 -11.46
C SER A 284 12.02 5.78 -10.70
N ILE A 285 10.87 6.21 -11.21
CA ILE A 285 9.54 5.76 -10.78
C ILE A 285 8.66 5.57 -12.02
N THR A 286 7.92 4.46 -12.10
CA THR A 286 7.00 4.18 -13.20
C THR A 286 5.74 3.46 -12.72
N THR A 287 4.66 3.57 -13.48
CA THR A 287 3.44 2.76 -13.31
C THR A 287 3.38 1.58 -14.29
N ASP A 288 4.34 1.45 -15.21
CA ASP A 288 4.39 0.35 -16.16
C ASP A 288 4.50 -1.01 -15.43
N GLY A 289 3.73 -1.99 -15.88
CA GLY A 289 3.67 -3.31 -15.24
C GLY A 289 2.92 -3.34 -13.90
N THR A 290 2.21 -2.28 -13.53
CA THR A 290 1.39 -2.20 -12.30
C THR A 290 -0.10 -2.01 -12.62
N VAL A 291 -0.95 -2.02 -11.59
CA VAL A 291 -2.38 -1.72 -11.78
C VAL A 291 -2.64 -0.27 -12.23
N GLY A 292 -1.68 0.64 -12.03
CA GLY A 292 -1.74 2.04 -12.45
C GLY A 292 -1.44 2.27 -13.93
N ALA A 293 -0.90 1.27 -14.64
CA ALA A 293 -0.59 1.35 -16.07
C ALA A 293 -1.86 1.56 -16.92
N ASP A 294 -1.68 2.01 -18.16
CA ASP A 294 -2.78 2.11 -19.12
C ASP A 294 -3.36 0.72 -19.42
N VAL A 295 -4.67 0.64 -19.70
CA VAL A 295 -5.32 -0.60 -20.14
C VAL A 295 -4.64 -1.21 -21.39
N ALA A 296 -4.06 -0.38 -22.27
CA ALA A 296 -3.30 -0.85 -23.42
C ALA A 296 -1.97 -1.55 -23.04
N GLN A 297 -1.45 -1.29 -21.83
CA GLN A 297 -0.23 -1.87 -21.27
C GLN A 297 -0.54 -2.94 -20.20
N GLY A 298 -1.81 -3.34 -20.05
CA GLY A 298 -2.24 -4.37 -19.11
C GLY A 298 -2.59 -3.88 -17.71
N GLY A 299 -2.63 -2.56 -17.46
CA GLY A 299 -3.11 -1.98 -16.20
C GLY A 299 -4.62 -1.71 -16.19
N LEU A 300 -5.09 -0.96 -15.19
CA LEU A 300 -6.52 -0.63 -15.02
C LEU A 300 -6.88 0.78 -15.51
N ARG A 301 -5.91 1.65 -15.76
CA ARG A 301 -6.18 3.06 -16.07
C ARG A 301 -6.79 3.22 -17.46
N SER A 302 -7.97 3.82 -17.55
CA SER A 302 -8.69 4.10 -18.79
C SER A 302 -9.29 5.51 -18.76
N VAL A 303 -8.88 6.37 -19.71
CA VAL A 303 -9.23 7.82 -19.73
C VAL A 303 -9.07 8.51 -18.35
N GLY A 304 -8.03 8.09 -17.63
CA GLY A 304 -7.66 8.60 -16.31
C GLY A 304 -6.48 9.58 -16.36
N PHE A 305 -5.78 9.72 -15.24
CA PHE A 305 -4.58 10.56 -15.10
C PHE A 305 -3.44 9.73 -14.54
N GLU A 306 -2.22 9.99 -15.01
CA GLU A 306 -0.99 9.47 -14.42
C GLU A 306 0.09 10.54 -14.57
N LYS A 307 0.89 10.70 -13.51
CA LYS A 307 2.15 11.43 -13.56
C LYS A 307 3.09 10.88 -12.50
N SER A 308 4.26 10.42 -12.91
CA SER A 308 5.32 9.94 -12.03
C SER A 308 6.63 10.70 -12.31
N GLN A 309 7.38 11.04 -11.26
CA GLN A 309 8.64 11.78 -11.38
C GLN A 309 9.54 11.55 -10.16
N THR A 310 10.85 11.46 -10.38
CA THR A 310 11.85 11.59 -9.30
C THR A 310 11.96 13.05 -8.83
N THR A 311 12.39 13.24 -7.58
CA THR A 311 12.47 14.54 -6.92
C THR A 311 13.85 14.75 -6.35
N SER A 312 14.50 15.85 -6.74
CA SER A 312 15.75 16.33 -6.15
C SER A 312 15.54 17.44 -5.11
N GLU A 313 14.30 17.92 -4.96
CA GLU A 313 13.91 18.97 -4.02
C GLU A 313 12.79 18.45 -3.10
N ALA A 314 12.92 18.76 -1.81
CA ALA A 314 11.85 18.61 -0.85
C ALA A 314 11.16 19.95 -0.64
N GLY A 315 9.86 19.96 -0.36
CA GLY A 315 9.26 21.15 0.23
C GLY A 315 9.98 21.49 1.53
N ASN A 316 10.41 22.74 1.71
CA ASN A 316 11.11 23.18 2.93
C ASN A 316 10.24 22.89 4.17
N GLY A 317 10.72 22.10 5.14
CA GLY A 317 9.95 21.65 6.30
C GLY A 317 9.04 20.42 6.07
N SER A 318 9.28 19.63 5.02
CA SER A 318 8.54 18.38 4.72
C SER A 318 9.26 17.13 5.22
N ASP A 319 8.54 16.00 5.26
CA ASP A 319 9.11 14.70 5.67
C ASP A 319 10.17 14.17 4.68
N CYS A 320 10.25 14.76 3.48
CA CYS A 320 11.24 14.45 2.46
C CYS A 320 12.50 15.32 2.54
N GLU A 321 12.57 16.27 3.49
CA GLU A 321 13.68 17.22 3.58
C GLU A 321 15.03 16.53 3.75
N GLY A 322 15.96 16.81 2.83
CA GLY A 322 17.30 16.23 2.82
C GLY A 322 17.42 14.86 2.16
N PHE A 323 16.32 14.29 1.63
CA PHE A 323 16.32 12.97 1.01
C PHE A 323 16.06 13.04 -0.50
N ASN A 324 16.65 12.09 -1.25
CA ASN A 324 16.26 11.81 -2.63
C ASN A 324 14.89 11.14 -2.63
N GLY A 325 13.99 11.52 -3.54
CA GLY A 325 12.61 11.06 -3.51
C GLY A 325 11.98 10.82 -4.87
N ALA A 326 10.73 10.37 -4.85
CA ALA A 326 9.89 10.22 -6.02
C ALA A 326 8.41 10.44 -5.66
N VAL A 327 7.64 10.93 -6.63
CA VAL A 327 6.20 11.15 -6.50
C VAL A 327 5.47 10.51 -7.66
N SER A 328 4.28 9.97 -7.39
CA SER A 328 3.36 9.48 -8.41
C SER A 328 1.93 9.80 -8.05
N ALA A 329 1.12 10.20 -9.03
CA ALA A 329 -0.30 10.43 -8.86
C ALA A 329 -1.08 9.75 -9.99
N VAL A 330 -2.08 8.97 -9.63
CA VAL A 330 -2.89 8.17 -10.55
C VAL A 330 -4.38 8.36 -10.25
N VAL A 331 -5.17 8.55 -11.30
CA VAL A 331 -6.62 8.40 -11.29
C VAL A 331 -6.98 7.37 -12.34
N LEU A 332 -7.67 6.30 -11.96
CA LEU A 332 -7.93 5.18 -12.87
C LEU A 332 -8.86 5.57 -14.04
N SER A 333 -9.92 6.33 -13.78
CA SER A 333 -10.80 6.86 -14.82
C SER A 333 -11.58 8.06 -14.33
N PHE A 334 -11.78 9.07 -15.19
CA PHE A 334 -12.68 10.20 -14.91
C PHE A 334 -14.13 9.95 -15.32
N THR A 335 -14.39 8.89 -16.09
CA THR A 335 -15.71 8.68 -16.74
C THR A 335 -16.33 7.33 -16.44
N GLN A 336 -15.54 6.38 -15.92
CA GLN A 336 -15.99 5.03 -15.60
C GLN A 336 -15.68 4.70 -14.13
N PRO A 337 -16.48 3.85 -13.47
CA PRO A 337 -16.24 3.45 -12.08
C PRO A 337 -15.17 2.34 -12.00
N VAL A 338 -13.94 2.65 -12.44
CA VAL A 338 -12.82 1.70 -12.37
C VAL A 338 -12.18 1.80 -10.99
N THR A 339 -12.05 0.66 -10.32
CA THR A 339 -11.47 0.58 -8.96
C THR A 339 -10.46 -0.56 -8.87
N LEU A 340 -9.56 -0.48 -7.89
CA LEU A 340 -8.84 -1.66 -7.42
C LEU A 340 -9.80 -2.69 -6.81
N ARG A 341 -9.25 -3.85 -6.43
CA ARG A 341 -9.99 -4.81 -5.58
C ARG A 341 -10.34 -4.13 -4.25
N ALA A 342 -11.52 -4.44 -3.73
CA ALA A 342 -11.95 -3.90 -2.44
C ALA A 342 -11.04 -4.34 -1.28
N GLU A 343 -10.45 -5.53 -1.40
CA GLU A 343 -9.61 -6.17 -0.39
C GLU A 343 -8.30 -6.68 -1.01
N GLY A 344 -7.23 -6.60 -0.23
CA GLY A 344 -5.91 -7.13 -0.54
C GLY A 344 -4.90 -6.10 -1.04
N THR A 345 -3.75 -6.59 -1.49
CA THR A 345 -2.60 -5.77 -1.89
C THR A 345 -2.48 -5.68 -3.40
N SER A 346 -2.20 -4.48 -3.90
CA SER A 346 -1.90 -4.21 -5.31
C SER A 346 -0.57 -3.47 -5.45
N VAL A 347 0.23 -3.84 -6.45
CA VAL A 347 1.40 -3.04 -6.87
C VAL A 347 0.89 -1.85 -7.66
N ILE A 348 1.21 -0.64 -7.22
CA ILE A 348 0.68 0.62 -7.78
C ILE A 348 1.74 1.46 -8.50
N ALA A 349 3.02 1.29 -8.17
CA ALA A 349 4.16 1.88 -8.88
C ALA A 349 5.40 1.00 -8.68
N LYS A 350 6.44 1.20 -9.48
CA LYS A 350 7.75 0.57 -9.33
C LYS A 350 8.83 1.64 -9.24
N LEU A 351 9.78 1.45 -8.34
CA LEU A 351 10.94 2.31 -8.15
C LEU A 351 12.17 1.59 -8.69
N GLY A 352 12.97 2.29 -9.50
CA GLY A 352 14.36 1.91 -9.74
C GLY A 352 15.22 2.52 -8.64
N VAL A 353 15.91 1.68 -7.88
CA VAL A 353 16.75 2.08 -6.75
C VAL A 353 18.20 1.76 -7.10
N GLU A 354 19.10 2.69 -6.83
CA GLU A 354 20.54 2.54 -7.11
C GLU A 354 21.40 3.12 -5.98
N GLY A 355 22.62 2.60 -5.88
CA GLY A 355 23.61 3.08 -4.93
C GLY A 355 24.98 2.44 -5.15
N GLU A 356 25.92 2.74 -4.25
CA GLU A 356 27.27 2.16 -4.25
C GLU A 356 27.46 1.25 -3.05
N LEU A 357 28.18 0.16 -3.28
CA LEU A 357 28.65 -0.76 -2.25
C LEU A 357 29.87 -0.16 -1.53
N THR A 358 30.09 -0.59 -0.30
CA THR A 358 31.19 -0.07 0.53
C THR A 358 32.57 -0.41 -0.06
N ALA A 359 33.55 0.46 0.17
CA ALA A 359 34.94 0.17 -0.19
C ALA A 359 35.62 -0.88 0.72
N ASP A 360 34.94 -1.28 1.80
CA ASP A 360 35.40 -2.31 2.73
C ASP A 360 34.70 -3.63 2.44
N ALA A 361 35.47 -4.67 2.15
CA ALA A 361 34.99 -6.03 1.87
C ALA A 361 34.34 -6.66 3.11
N GLY A 362 33.25 -7.39 2.93
CA GLY A 362 32.46 -7.99 4.03
C GLY A 362 31.64 -6.98 4.84
N SER A 363 31.58 -5.72 4.40
CA SER A 363 30.79 -4.66 5.02
C SER A 363 29.49 -4.42 4.26
N CYS A 364 28.44 -4.02 4.97
CA CYS A 364 27.15 -3.70 4.39
C CYS A 364 26.73 -2.27 4.73
N VAL A 365 26.06 -1.61 3.79
CA VAL A 365 25.33 -0.36 4.02
C VAL A 365 23.83 -0.63 3.95
N GLY A 366 23.07 0.01 4.84
CA GLY A 366 21.61 -0.10 4.83
C GLY A 366 20.98 0.90 3.86
N GLY A 367 20.17 0.42 2.93
CA GLY A 367 19.26 1.26 2.14
C GLY A 367 17.87 1.24 2.76
N ARG A 368 17.24 2.40 2.93
CA ARG A 368 15.88 2.55 3.48
C ARG A 368 15.00 3.37 2.55
N LEU A 369 13.83 2.84 2.25
CA LEU A 369 12.74 3.53 1.56
C LEU A 369 11.58 3.76 2.52
N PHE A 370 10.95 4.92 2.44
CA PHE A 370 9.81 5.24 3.29
C PHE A 370 8.86 6.19 2.59
N TYR A 371 7.56 5.97 2.78
CA TYR A 371 6.58 6.95 2.36
C TYR A 371 6.68 8.18 3.26
N ALA A 372 6.78 9.35 2.64
CA ALA A 372 7.02 10.63 3.29
C ALA A 372 6.18 11.70 2.62
N ASN A 373 5.51 12.57 3.37
CA ASN A 373 4.69 13.61 2.78
C ASN A 373 5.54 14.82 2.38
N GLY A 374 5.31 15.31 1.15
CA GLY A 374 5.83 16.60 0.70
C GLY A 374 7.08 16.54 -0.20
N CYS A 375 7.43 15.37 -0.74
CA CYS A 375 8.40 15.32 -1.83
C CYS A 375 7.83 16.13 -3.02
N GLN A 376 8.69 16.85 -3.72
CA GLN A 376 8.27 17.81 -4.73
C GLN A 376 9.02 17.60 -6.05
N GLY A 377 8.29 17.17 -7.07
CA GLY A 377 8.79 17.16 -8.45
C GLY A 377 8.66 18.53 -9.10
N SER A 378 8.33 18.57 -10.39
CA SER A 378 8.10 19.83 -11.12
C SER A 378 6.84 20.60 -10.69
N GLY A 379 6.13 20.14 -9.65
CA GLY A 379 4.79 20.56 -9.26
C GLY A 379 4.73 21.07 -7.82
N GLN A 380 3.57 20.94 -7.17
CA GLN A 380 3.41 21.18 -5.74
C GLN A 380 3.92 19.98 -4.92
N PRO A 381 4.26 20.15 -3.64
CA PRO A 381 4.54 19.03 -2.73
C PRO A 381 3.39 18.01 -2.72
N VAL A 382 3.73 16.72 -2.76
CA VAL A 382 2.74 15.63 -2.86
C VAL A 382 2.54 14.96 -1.51
N ALA A 383 1.29 14.85 -1.06
CA ALA A 383 0.93 14.06 0.11
C ALA A 383 0.54 12.63 -0.29
N ASN A 384 0.79 11.67 0.60
CA ASN A 384 0.30 10.31 0.47
C ASN A 384 -1.21 10.28 0.77
N ALA A 385 -2.02 9.96 -0.21
CA ALA A 385 -3.47 10.00 -0.09
C ALA A 385 -4.15 9.00 -1.04
N ILE A 386 -5.18 8.32 -0.56
CA ILE A 386 -5.94 7.33 -1.33
C ILE A 386 -7.37 7.80 -1.50
N THR A 387 -7.92 7.74 -2.71
CA THR A 387 -9.34 8.03 -2.95
C THR A 387 -10.12 6.72 -3.03
N ILE A 388 -11.02 6.50 -2.05
CA ILE A 388 -11.95 5.36 -1.99
C ILE A 388 -13.35 5.91 -1.72
N ASN A 389 -14.33 5.41 -2.47
CA ASN A 389 -15.73 5.80 -2.35
C ASN A 389 -15.94 7.33 -2.34
N ALA A 390 -15.23 8.04 -3.24
CA ALA A 390 -15.23 9.51 -3.34
C ALA A 390 -14.74 10.28 -2.10
N GLN A 391 -14.12 9.59 -1.13
CA GLN A 391 -13.48 10.19 0.03
C GLN A 391 -11.97 10.03 -0.05
N THR A 392 -11.24 11.02 0.50
CA THR A 392 -9.80 10.93 0.70
C THR A 392 -9.50 10.24 2.02
N ARG A 393 -8.69 9.19 1.98
CA ARG A 393 -8.18 8.46 3.14
C ARG A 393 -6.68 8.66 3.24
N VAL A 394 -6.21 8.93 4.46
CA VAL A 394 -4.79 9.02 4.77
C VAL A 394 -4.30 7.61 5.09
N PRO A 395 -3.34 7.07 4.34
CA PRO A 395 -2.87 5.71 4.57
C PRO A 395 -1.87 5.63 5.73
N GLU A 396 -1.77 4.46 6.34
CA GLU A 396 -0.60 4.09 7.13
C GLU A 396 0.63 4.06 6.21
N LEU A 397 1.72 4.71 6.64
CA LEU A 397 2.93 4.88 5.83
C LEU A 397 3.98 3.85 6.24
N GLY A 398 4.22 2.87 5.36
CA GLY A 398 5.21 1.83 5.57
C GLY A 398 6.64 2.24 5.23
N THR A 399 7.57 1.36 5.61
CA THR A 399 9.00 1.49 5.31
C THR A 399 9.54 0.17 4.78
N GLY A 400 10.47 0.22 3.83
CA GLY A 400 11.23 -0.92 3.35
C GLY A 400 12.71 -0.70 3.65
N SER A 401 13.45 -1.75 3.98
CA SER A 401 14.90 -1.70 4.16
C SER A 401 15.56 -2.92 3.54
N PHE A 402 16.77 -2.74 3.04
CA PHE A 402 17.65 -3.81 2.57
C PHE A 402 19.09 -3.53 2.99
N GLN A 403 19.92 -4.56 2.95
CA GLN A 403 21.37 -4.46 3.06
C GLN A 403 21.99 -4.50 1.66
N ALA A 404 22.92 -3.59 1.42
CA ALA A 404 23.80 -3.61 0.26
C ALA A 404 25.21 -3.99 0.74
N CYS A 405 25.59 -5.24 0.53
CA CYS A 405 26.80 -5.83 1.07
C CYS A 405 27.89 -5.93 0.01
N SER A 406 29.05 -5.36 0.32
CA SER A 406 30.27 -5.62 -0.42
C SER A 406 30.74 -7.01 -0.03
N GLU A 407 30.77 -7.92 -0.99
CA GLU A 407 31.22 -9.27 -0.70
C GLU A 407 32.68 -9.23 -0.24
N GLU A 408 33.03 -10.03 0.78
CA GLU A 408 34.45 -10.36 0.96
C GLU A 408 34.90 -10.94 -0.36
N ALA A 409 36.01 -10.45 -0.93
CA ALA A 409 36.60 -11.02 -2.13
C ALA A 409 36.75 -12.53 -1.88
N GLY A 410 35.76 -13.30 -2.36
CA GLY A 410 35.82 -14.74 -2.36
C GLY A 410 37.06 -15.07 -3.15
N ASP A 411 37.89 -15.96 -2.63
CA ASP A 411 39.15 -16.39 -3.23
C ASP A 411 38.94 -17.17 -4.56
N PHE A 412 37.86 -16.88 -5.31
CA PHE A 412 37.29 -17.75 -6.34
C PHE A 412 36.66 -17.11 -7.58
N LEU A 413 36.54 -15.79 -7.76
CA LEU A 413 35.90 -15.28 -8.99
C LEU A 413 36.93 -14.79 -10.00
N ALA A 414 36.83 -15.37 -11.20
CA ALA A 414 37.44 -14.81 -12.39
C ALA A 414 36.71 -13.50 -12.74
N ASP A 415 37.44 -12.53 -13.27
CA ASP A 415 36.85 -11.36 -13.89
C ASP A 415 36.29 -11.75 -15.25
N PHE A 416 35.05 -11.33 -15.53
CA PHE A 416 34.37 -11.55 -16.78
C PHE A 416 34.02 -10.21 -17.42
N ASP A 417 34.51 -9.95 -18.62
CA ASP A 417 34.20 -8.73 -19.38
C ASP A 417 33.54 -9.09 -20.72
N LEU A 418 32.33 -8.57 -20.91
CA LEU A 418 31.66 -8.54 -22.20
C LEU A 418 32.11 -7.31 -22.99
N ALA A 419 32.61 -7.57 -24.19
CA ALA A 419 33.06 -6.55 -25.12
C ALA A 419 32.71 -6.96 -26.56
N PHE A 420 33.29 -6.25 -27.52
CA PHE A 420 33.14 -6.53 -28.94
C PHE A 420 34.51 -6.50 -29.61
N SER A 421 34.66 -7.26 -30.69
CA SER A 421 35.84 -7.19 -31.56
C SER A 421 35.44 -7.04 -33.03
N GLY A 422 36.27 -6.31 -33.77
CA GLY A 422 36.11 -6.04 -35.20
C GLY A 422 37.06 -4.93 -35.65
N GLU A 423 37.36 -4.84 -36.95
CA GLU A 423 38.10 -3.72 -37.53
C GLU A 423 37.26 -2.46 -37.36
N ASN A 424 37.67 -1.47 -36.55
CA ASN A 424 37.04 -0.14 -36.47
C ASN A 424 37.96 0.90 -35.81
N SER A 425 39.26 0.87 -36.06
CA SER A 425 40.16 1.91 -35.54
C SER A 425 40.09 3.24 -36.32
N GLU A 426 39.25 3.34 -37.35
CA GLU A 426 39.15 4.49 -38.26
C GLU A 426 37.69 4.80 -38.64
N THR A 427 37.42 6.05 -39.04
CA THR A 427 36.12 6.49 -39.56
C THR A 427 35.82 5.82 -40.90
N ILE A 428 34.68 5.17 -41.03
CA ILE A 428 34.25 4.49 -42.26
C ILE A 428 33.46 5.47 -43.13
N ALA A 429 33.99 5.78 -44.31
CA ALA A 429 33.31 6.60 -45.30
C ALA A 429 32.38 5.78 -46.18
N GLY A 430 31.21 6.32 -46.51
CA GLY A 430 30.35 5.75 -47.54
C GLY A 430 29.26 6.70 -48.00
N VAL A 431 28.68 6.36 -49.14
CA VAL A 431 27.80 7.24 -49.90
C VAL A 431 26.52 7.51 -49.12
N PHE A 432 26.18 8.79 -48.96
CA PHE A 432 24.98 9.23 -48.28
C PHE A 432 23.73 8.47 -48.76
N GLY A 433 22.94 7.97 -47.82
CA GLY A 433 21.69 7.24 -48.09
C GLY A 433 21.86 5.75 -48.42
N LEU A 434 23.09 5.28 -48.67
CA LEU A 434 23.36 3.84 -48.68
C LEU A 434 23.43 3.29 -47.26
N THR A 435 23.28 1.97 -47.15
CA THR A 435 23.29 1.26 -45.87
C THR A 435 24.68 0.68 -45.61
N PHE A 436 25.31 1.13 -44.54
CA PHE A 436 26.44 0.46 -43.92
C PHE A 436 25.98 -0.87 -43.31
N SER A 437 26.74 -1.94 -43.51
CA SER A 437 26.51 -3.23 -42.86
C SER A 437 27.83 -3.87 -42.43
N GLN A 438 27.86 -4.42 -41.22
CA GLN A 438 29.05 -5.06 -40.65
C GLN A 438 28.63 -6.18 -39.71
N THR A 439 29.36 -7.30 -39.75
CA THR A 439 29.30 -8.33 -38.71
C THR A 439 30.26 -7.96 -37.60
N VAL A 440 29.78 -7.97 -36.37
CA VAL A 440 30.54 -7.64 -35.16
C VAL A 440 30.57 -8.86 -34.25
N ASP A 441 31.76 -9.23 -33.79
CA ASP A 441 31.94 -10.33 -32.86
C ASP A 441 31.67 -9.83 -31.43
N CYS A 442 30.75 -10.48 -30.71
CA CYS A 442 30.57 -10.30 -29.27
C CYS A 442 31.56 -11.18 -28.53
N THR A 443 32.36 -10.61 -27.64
CA THR A 443 33.46 -11.31 -26.97
C THR A 443 33.25 -11.39 -25.46
N LEU A 444 33.65 -12.52 -24.87
CA LEU A 444 33.79 -12.69 -23.43
C LEU A 444 35.26 -12.86 -23.08
N THR A 445 35.78 -11.96 -22.25
CA THR A 445 37.14 -12.04 -21.70
C THR A 445 37.09 -12.56 -20.28
N ILE A 446 37.95 -13.53 -19.99
CA ILE A 446 38.11 -14.12 -18.66
C ILE A 446 39.52 -13.78 -18.16
N SER A 447 39.62 -13.03 -17.07
CA SER A 447 40.88 -12.67 -16.41
C SER A 447 40.84 -13.04 -14.93
N GLU A 448 42.02 -13.03 -14.28
CA GLU A 448 42.17 -13.30 -12.84
C GLU A 448 41.59 -14.64 -12.32
N ASN A 449 41.19 -15.55 -13.21
CA ASN A 449 40.65 -16.85 -12.84
C ASN A 449 41.71 -17.73 -12.18
N ARG A 450 41.48 -18.06 -10.90
CA ARG A 450 42.33 -18.97 -10.12
C ARG A 450 41.88 -20.43 -10.18
N THR A 451 40.81 -20.72 -10.93
CA THR A 451 40.28 -22.06 -11.16
C THR A 451 40.73 -22.61 -12.52
N GLU A 452 40.59 -23.92 -12.72
CA GLU A 452 40.79 -24.56 -14.03
C GLU A 452 39.52 -24.49 -14.92
N VAL A 453 38.44 -23.91 -14.42
CA VAL A 453 37.10 -23.94 -15.01
C VAL A 453 36.80 -22.56 -15.60
N GLY A 454 36.45 -22.49 -16.89
CA GLY A 454 35.97 -21.26 -17.52
C GLY A 454 34.44 -21.14 -17.45
N ALA A 455 33.87 -20.18 -18.18
CA ALA A 455 32.41 -20.03 -18.27
C ALA A 455 31.75 -21.29 -18.85
N GLN A 456 30.67 -21.76 -18.22
CA GLN A 456 29.91 -22.96 -18.62
C GLN A 456 28.66 -22.61 -19.44
N GLY A 457 28.22 -21.36 -19.34
CA GLY A 457 27.06 -20.81 -20.02
C GLY A 457 27.00 -19.30 -19.79
N TRP A 458 26.14 -18.62 -20.54
CA TRP A 458 25.96 -17.18 -20.44
C TRP A 458 24.64 -16.76 -21.07
N SER A 459 24.13 -15.61 -20.64
CA SER A 459 23.09 -14.86 -21.32
C SER A 459 23.60 -13.47 -21.64
N ILE A 460 23.28 -12.96 -22.83
CA ILE A 460 23.59 -11.60 -23.26
C ILE A 460 22.35 -10.92 -23.83
N SER A 461 22.28 -9.61 -23.63
CA SER A 461 21.21 -8.75 -24.11
C SER A 461 21.81 -7.42 -24.56
N LEU A 462 21.46 -7.00 -25.78
CA LEU A 462 22.13 -5.98 -26.57
C LEU A 462 21.13 -4.97 -27.14
N ALA A 463 21.35 -3.67 -26.91
CA ALA A 463 20.54 -2.61 -27.51
C ALA A 463 21.39 -1.67 -28.39
N PRO A 464 20.91 -1.33 -29.60
CA PRO A 464 21.48 -0.26 -30.42
C PRO A 464 20.98 1.13 -29.98
N ASP A 465 21.83 2.15 -30.09
CA ASP A 465 21.43 3.56 -30.04
C ASP A 465 20.61 3.94 -31.30
N SER A 466 19.99 5.12 -31.30
CA SER A 466 19.17 5.58 -32.42
C SER A 466 19.96 5.69 -33.73
N GLY A 467 19.40 5.12 -34.81
CA GLY A 467 19.98 5.21 -36.16
C GLY A 467 20.98 4.10 -36.50
N VAL A 468 21.12 3.08 -35.64
CA VAL A 468 21.70 1.78 -35.98
C VAL A 468 20.72 0.68 -35.58
N SER A 469 20.76 -0.46 -36.26
CA SER A 469 19.89 -1.61 -36.00
C SER A 469 20.70 -2.88 -35.97
N ILE A 470 20.41 -3.75 -35.01
CA ILE A 470 20.88 -5.14 -35.02
C ILE A 470 19.90 -5.93 -35.87
N VAL A 471 20.36 -6.49 -36.98
CA VAL A 471 19.52 -7.17 -37.98
C VAL A 471 19.70 -8.69 -37.98
N ALA A 472 20.74 -9.20 -37.31
CA ALA A 472 20.90 -10.61 -37.03
C ALA A 472 21.70 -10.81 -35.74
N ILE A 473 21.46 -11.94 -35.07
CA ILE A 473 22.31 -12.48 -34.00
C ILE A 473 22.42 -14.00 -34.18
N GLY A 474 23.61 -14.55 -33.97
CA GLY A 474 23.85 -15.99 -34.06
C GLY A 474 25.15 -16.42 -33.39
N VAL A 475 25.36 -17.73 -33.33
CA VAL A 475 26.55 -18.35 -32.71
C VAL A 475 27.45 -19.06 -33.71
N ASP A 476 27.13 -19.02 -35.00
CA ASP A 476 27.89 -19.72 -36.03
C ASP A 476 29.33 -19.18 -36.10
N GLY A 477 30.30 -20.09 -36.06
CA GLY A 477 31.72 -19.75 -36.03
C GLY A 477 32.19 -19.10 -34.72
N THR A 478 31.46 -19.29 -33.61
CA THR A 478 31.84 -18.83 -32.26
C THR A 478 32.06 -20.01 -31.31
N ALA A 479 32.54 -19.74 -30.10
CA ALA A 479 32.69 -20.77 -29.07
C ALA A 479 31.34 -21.38 -28.61
N ALA A 480 30.21 -20.72 -28.86
CA ALA A 480 28.86 -21.22 -28.56
C ALA A 480 28.27 -22.15 -29.63
N ALA A 481 28.90 -22.25 -30.80
CA ALA A 481 28.46 -23.18 -31.84
C ALA A 481 28.49 -24.64 -31.33
N ASP A 482 27.74 -25.52 -31.99
CA ASP A 482 27.85 -26.95 -31.76
C ASP A 482 29.28 -27.44 -32.05
N GLU A 483 29.71 -28.50 -31.36
CA GLU A 483 31.03 -29.11 -31.58
C GLU A 483 31.27 -29.51 -33.05
N ASP A 484 30.23 -29.98 -33.74
CA ASP A 484 30.30 -30.34 -35.16
C ASP A 484 30.59 -29.13 -36.07
N ASP A 485 30.29 -27.91 -35.62
CA ASP A 485 30.56 -26.64 -36.31
C ASP A 485 31.82 -25.94 -35.79
N GLY A 486 32.62 -26.63 -34.97
CA GLY A 486 33.89 -26.12 -34.42
C GLY A 486 33.74 -25.28 -33.15
N GLY A 487 32.54 -25.21 -32.56
CA GLY A 487 32.31 -24.60 -31.26
C GLY A 487 32.53 -25.58 -30.10
N ARG A 488 32.06 -25.20 -28.90
CA ARG A 488 32.22 -26.01 -27.68
C ARG A 488 30.90 -26.62 -27.18
N ARG A 489 29.75 -26.27 -27.75
CA ARG A 489 28.46 -26.76 -27.24
C ARG A 489 28.28 -28.24 -27.56
N ARG A 490 27.98 -29.05 -26.53
CA ARG A 490 27.79 -30.50 -26.58
C ARG A 490 26.51 -30.90 -25.86
N GLY A 491 25.42 -31.02 -26.62
CA GLY A 491 24.10 -31.37 -26.05
C GLY A 491 23.57 -30.34 -25.06
N GLY A 492 24.04 -29.10 -25.14
CA GLY A 492 23.60 -27.96 -24.35
C GLY A 492 22.39 -27.24 -24.96
N PHE A 493 22.25 -25.95 -24.66
CA PHE A 493 21.16 -25.09 -25.10
C PHE A 493 21.71 -23.85 -25.82
N GLU A 494 21.02 -23.44 -26.88
CA GLU A 494 21.25 -22.19 -27.57
C GLU A 494 19.89 -21.57 -27.92
N LYS A 495 19.80 -20.27 -27.72
CA LYS A 495 18.66 -19.49 -28.19
C LYS A 495 19.09 -18.05 -28.42
N SER A 496 19.16 -17.66 -29.69
CA SER A 496 19.43 -16.29 -30.11
C SER A 496 18.21 -15.69 -30.82
N GLU A 497 17.81 -14.47 -30.45
CA GLU A 497 16.61 -13.81 -30.99
C GLU A 497 16.83 -12.30 -31.14
N LEU A 498 16.24 -11.71 -32.18
CA LEU A 498 16.03 -10.26 -32.24
C LEU A 498 14.83 -9.89 -31.37
N THR A 499 14.94 -8.76 -30.67
CA THR A 499 13.87 -8.22 -29.84
C THR A 499 13.25 -6.99 -30.52
N VAL A 500 11.93 -6.84 -30.35
CA VAL A 500 11.13 -5.80 -31.02
C VAL A 500 10.21 -5.09 -30.04
N GLY A 501 9.87 -3.83 -30.34
CA GLY A 501 8.96 -3.00 -29.53
C GLY A 501 9.65 -1.77 -28.96
N ALA A 502 8.87 -0.74 -28.60
CA ALA A 502 9.41 0.48 -28.00
C ALA A 502 10.13 0.14 -26.69
N GLY A 503 11.40 0.55 -26.55
CA GLY A 503 12.24 0.19 -25.41
C GLY A 503 12.75 -1.26 -25.38
N ASN A 504 12.41 -2.08 -26.39
CA ASN A 504 12.79 -3.50 -26.48
C ASN A 504 13.49 -3.84 -27.81
N MET A 505 13.89 -2.84 -28.60
CA MET A 505 14.62 -3.08 -29.86
C MET A 505 16.05 -3.52 -29.56
N GLY A 506 16.47 -4.66 -30.11
CA GLY A 506 17.79 -5.20 -29.82
C GLY A 506 17.95 -6.67 -30.20
N ALA A 507 18.85 -7.35 -29.50
CA ALA A 507 19.10 -8.78 -29.64
C ALA A 507 19.43 -9.43 -28.30
N ILE A 508 19.07 -10.70 -28.16
CA ILE A 508 19.37 -11.53 -26.99
C ILE A 508 19.98 -12.86 -27.42
N SER A 509 20.85 -13.43 -26.60
CA SER A 509 21.36 -14.80 -26.79
C SER A 509 21.57 -15.48 -25.44
N ALA A 510 21.13 -16.73 -25.30
CA ALA A 510 21.29 -17.54 -24.10
C ALA A 510 21.89 -18.91 -24.43
N ILE A 511 23.00 -19.24 -23.77
CA ILE A 511 23.85 -20.40 -24.05
C ILE A 511 24.07 -21.22 -22.78
N VAL A 512 23.90 -22.53 -22.90
CA VAL A 512 24.45 -23.53 -21.97
C VAL A 512 25.31 -24.47 -22.80
N LEU A 513 26.59 -24.64 -22.47
CA LEU A 513 27.48 -25.46 -23.31
C LEU A 513 27.13 -26.95 -23.27
N SER A 514 26.70 -27.47 -22.11
CA SER A 514 26.33 -28.89 -21.97
C SER A 514 25.46 -29.11 -20.73
N PHE A 515 24.50 -30.04 -20.80
CA PHE A 515 23.71 -30.47 -19.65
C PHE A 515 24.21 -31.78 -19.01
N THR A 516 25.10 -32.50 -19.67
CA THR A 516 25.46 -33.88 -19.30
C THR A 516 26.90 -34.05 -18.85
N GLU A 517 27.80 -33.20 -19.36
CA GLU A 517 29.21 -33.18 -19.01
C GLU A 517 29.69 -31.75 -18.77
N LEU A 518 30.77 -31.59 -18.01
CA LEU A 518 31.36 -30.28 -17.76
C LEU A 518 32.08 -29.81 -19.03
N VAL A 519 31.51 -28.81 -19.70
CA VAL A 519 32.14 -28.12 -20.84
C VAL A 519 32.23 -26.65 -20.52
N THR A 520 33.41 -26.06 -20.73
CA THR A 520 33.66 -24.65 -20.44
C THR A 520 34.43 -23.95 -21.55
N LEU A 521 34.34 -22.63 -21.58
CA LEU A 521 35.37 -21.79 -22.22
C LEU A 521 36.74 -22.02 -21.54
N PRO A 522 37.86 -21.56 -22.14
CA PRO A 522 39.14 -21.56 -21.43
C PRO A 522 39.04 -20.82 -20.10
N ALA A 523 39.88 -21.21 -19.14
CA ALA A 523 39.91 -20.54 -17.84
C ALA A 523 40.38 -19.08 -17.93
N SER A 524 41.05 -18.67 -19.02
CA SER A 524 41.47 -17.30 -19.24
C SER A 524 41.58 -16.97 -20.74
N GLY A 525 41.55 -15.68 -21.06
CA GLY A 525 41.62 -15.16 -22.42
C GLY A 525 40.27 -14.71 -22.95
N THR A 526 40.22 -14.38 -24.24
CA THR A 526 39.04 -13.82 -24.91
C THR A 526 38.51 -14.82 -25.93
N GLU A 527 37.20 -15.08 -25.87
CA GLU A 527 36.49 -15.93 -26.82
C GLU A 527 35.36 -15.14 -27.50
N VAL A 528 35.13 -15.40 -28.78
CA VAL A 528 33.92 -14.92 -29.47
C VAL A 528 32.77 -15.82 -29.06
N ILE A 529 31.71 -15.23 -28.53
CA ILE A 529 30.58 -15.97 -27.95
C ILE A 529 29.29 -15.82 -28.77
N ALA A 530 29.14 -14.75 -29.52
CA ALA A 530 28.05 -14.53 -30.46
C ALA A 530 28.54 -13.58 -31.57
N LYS A 531 27.79 -13.50 -32.67
CA LYS A 531 27.97 -12.50 -33.73
C LYS A 531 26.68 -11.77 -33.97
N ILE A 532 26.79 -10.47 -34.18
CA ILE A 532 25.66 -9.64 -34.60
C ILE A 532 25.94 -9.00 -35.94
N ASP A 533 24.91 -8.88 -36.77
CA ASP A 533 24.96 -8.06 -37.97
C ASP A 533 24.29 -6.72 -37.67
N ILE A 534 25.00 -5.64 -37.96
CA ILE A 534 24.55 -4.29 -37.70
C ILE A 534 24.31 -3.56 -39.03
N GLN A 535 23.31 -2.69 -39.05
CA GLN A 535 23.01 -1.83 -40.18
C GLN A 535 22.73 -0.40 -39.74
N ALA A 536 23.28 0.56 -40.49
CA ALA A 536 23.02 1.98 -40.30
C ALA A 536 23.06 2.68 -41.66
N PRO A 537 22.22 3.70 -41.91
CA PRO A 537 22.42 4.55 -43.07
C PRO A 537 23.70 5.39 -42.89
N TYR A 538 24.45 5.62 -43.96
CA TYR A 538 25.48 6.65 -43.95
C TYR A 538 24.83 8.04 -43.72
N PRO A 539 25.43 8.88 -42.87
CA PRO A 539 24.88 10.19 -42.54
C PRO A 539 24.97 11.15 -43.73
N ALA A 540 24.42 12.35 -43.59
CA ALA A 540 24.50 13.39 -44.62
C ALA A 540 25.95 13.65 -45.07
N VAL A 541 26.12 14.14 -46.31
CA VAL A 541 27.44 14.49 -46.86
C VAL A 541 28.20 15.42 -45.90
N ASP A 542 29.48 15.12 -45.69
CA ASP A 542 30.40 15.77 -44.74
C ASP A 542 30.00 15.68 -43.26
N ALA A 543 28.90 14.99 -42.93
CA ALA A 543 28.52 14.71 -41.56
C ALA A 543 29.21 13.43 -41.07
N THR A 544 29.67 13.47 -39.82
CA THR A 544 30.22 12.32 -39.11
C THR A 544 29.28 11.96 -37.96
N GLU A 545 28.87 10.69 -37.89
CA GLU A 545 28.01 10.18 -36.82
C GLU A 545 28.63 8.94 -36.18
N THR A 546 28.70 8.92 -34.85
CA THR A 546 29.08 7.72 -34.08
C THR A 546 27.83 6.96 -33.69
N LYS A 547 27.75 5.68 -34.09
CA LYS A 547 26.70 4.75 -33.70
C LYS A 547 27.24 3.84 -32.61
N VAL A 548 26.39 3.52 -31.63
CA VAL A 548 26.81 2.74 -30.47
C VAL A 548 25.87 1.57 -30.22
N ILE A 549 26.43 0.44 -29.79
CA ILE A 549 25.71 -0.74 -29.33
C ILE A 549 26.17 -1.08 -27.93
N ARG A 550 25.24 -1.42 -27.04
CA ARG A 550 25.49 -1.61 -25.61
C ARG A 550 24.92 -2.92 -25.15
N TYR A 551 25.62 -3.56 -24.21
CA TYR A 551 25.00 -4.58 -23.38
C TYR A 551 24.05 -3.90 -22.39
N VAL A 552 22.78 -4.29 -22.41
CA VAL A 552 21.73 -3.79 -21.51
C VAL A 552 20.95 -4.96 -20.95
N ASP A 553 20.46 -4.85 -19.72
CA ASP A 553 19.69 -5.92 -19.09
C ASP A 553 18.18 -5.76 -19.39
N GLY A 554 17.42 -6.86 -19.29
CA GLY A 554 15.96 -6.84 -19.36
C GLY A 554 15.31 -6.88 -20.75
N LEU A 555 16.05 -6.98 -21.87
CA LEU A 555 15.41 -7.17 -23.17
C LEU A 555 14.72 -8.52 -23.25
N ARG A 556 13.63 -8.59 -24.02
CA ARG A 556 12.76 -9.76 -24.07
C ARG A 556 12.49 -10.20 -25.51
N GLY A 557 12.85 -11.45 -25.80
CA GLY A 557 12.44 -12.17 -27.01
C GLY A 557 11.12 -12.91 -26.81
N SER A 558 11.08 -14.19 -27.19
CA SER A 558 9.89 -15.04 -27.02
C SER A 558 9.66 -15.52 -25.58
N GLY A 559 10.68 -15.40 -24.72
CA GLY A 559 10.69 -15.89 -23.33
C GLY A 559 10.61 -14.80 -22.26
N GLN A 560 11.28 -15.05 -21.13
CA GLN A 560 11.46 -14.07 -20.05
C GLN A 560 12.45 -12.97 -20.45
N PRO A 561 12.49 -11.83 -19.74
CA PRO A 561 13.58 -10.86 -19.86
C PRO A 561 14.95 -11.54 -19.68
N VAL A 562 15.94 -11.08 -20.45
CA VAL A 562 17.30 -11.63 -20.46
C VAL A 562 18.27 -10.57 -19.95
N ASP A 563 18.95 -10.90 -18.87
CA ASP A 563 20.02 -10.08 -18.30
C ASP A 563 21.38 -10.62 -18.75
N ASN A 564 22.40 -9.76 -18.74
CA ASN A 564 23.76 -10.15 -19.05
C ASN A 564 24.39 -10.86 -17.84
N VAL A 565 24.49 -12.19 -17.89
CA VAL A 565 24.96 -13.02 -16.78
C VAL A 565 25.86 -14.13 -17.31
N ILE A 566 26.98 -14.39 -16.63
CA ILE A 566 27.89 -15.49 -16.94
C ILE A 566 27.72 -16.59 -15.91
N THR A 567 27.64 -17.85 -16.35
CA THR A 567 27.65 -19.01 -15.44
C THR A 567 29.07 -19.51 -15.26
N HIS A 568 29.59 -19.43 -14.03
CA HIS A 568 30.93 -19.89 -13.65
C HIS A 568 30.89 -20.61 -12.30
N ASP A 569 31.50 -21.79 -12.23
CA ASP A 569 31.51 -22.68 -11.06
C ASP A 569 30.14 -22.91 -10.38
N ASN A 570 29.07 -22.99 -11.19
CA ASN A 570 27.66 -23.11 -10.77
C ASN A 570 27.03 -21.84 -10.16
N PHE A 571 27.68 -20.69 -10.27
CA PHE A 571 27.14 -19.39 -9.88
C PHE A 571 26.89 -18.51 -11.11
N GLY A 572 25.94 -17.59 -10.98
CA GLY A 572 25.76 -16.49 -11.93
C GLY A 572 26.65 -15.33 -11.52
N VAL A 573 27.44 -14.80 -12.45
CA VAL A 573 28.36 -13.67 -12.27
C VAL A 573 27.96 -12.55 -13.20
N LEU A 574 27.94 -11.31 -12.69
CA LEU A 574 27.67 -10.12 -13.49
C LEU A 574 28.97 -9.66 -14.17
N PRO A 575 29.01 -9.57 -15.51
CA PRO A 575 30.21 -9.16 -16.21
C PRO A 575 30.33 -7.64 -16.30
N GLY A 576 31.57 -7.15 -16.43
CA GLY A 576 31.84 -5.83 -16.97
C GLY A 576 31.35 -5.71 -18.41
N LYS A 577 30.95 -4.51 -18.84
CA LYS A 577 30.30 -4.28 -20.15
C LYS A 577 30.95 -3.12 -20.87
N ALA A 578 31.62 -3.38 -21.99
CA ALA A 578 32.15 -2.35 -22.87
C ALA A 578 31.22 -2.13 -24.09
N PRO A 579 30.90 -0.89 -24.47
CA PRO A 579 30.10 -0.61 -25.65
C PRO A 579 30.91 -0.83 -26.93
N TYR A 580 30.21 -1.02 -28.04
CA TYR A 580 30.78 -0.98 -29.37
C TYR A 580 30.47 0.34 -30.05
N GLU A 581 31.49 1.05 -30.54
CA GLU A 581 31.34 2.29 -31.28
C GLU A 581 31.81 2.13 -32.73
N VAL A 582 31.03 2.63 -33.68
CA VAL A 582 31.41 2.75 -35.09
C VAL A 582 31.13 4.17 -35.56
N THR A 583 32.13 4.80 -36.19
CA THR A 583 32.00 6.17 -36.68
C THR A 583 31.88 6.17 -38.20
N LEU A 584 30.77 6.71 -38.69
CA LEU A 584 30.44 6.75 -40.11
C LEU A 584 30.57 8.19 -40.63
N LEU A 585 31.19 8.35 -41.80
CA LEU A 585 31.27 9.60 -42.56
C LEU A 585 30.42 9.48 -43.81
N GLY A 586 29.50 10.41 -43.99
CA GLY A 586 28.74 10.54 -45.24
C GLY A 586 29.61 11.20 -46.31
N ILE A 587 29.83 10.52 -47.41
CA ILE A 587 30.45 11.09 -48.62
C ILE A 587 29.41 11.18 -49.74
N ASP A 588 29.73 11.96 -50.76
CA ASP A 588 29.05 11.93 -52.05
C ASP A 588 30.07 11.54 -53.11
N GLU A 589 29.65 10.70 -54.05
CA GLU A 589 30.45 10.14 -55.15
C GLU A 589 30.03 10.73 -56.51
N ASN A 590 29.28 11.83 -56.50
CA ASN A 590 28.78 12.45 -57.72
C ASN A 590 29.86 13.29 -58.44
N ALA A 591 30.11 12.95 -59.71
CA ALA A 591 30.92 13.76 -60.63
C ALA A 591 30.19 13.97 -61.96
N ILE A 592 30.50 15.06 -62.66
CA ILE A 592 29.94 15.30 -63.99
C ILE A 592 30.67 14.42 -65.00
N THR A 593 29.91 13.58 -65.72
CA THR A 593 30.48 12.74 -66.78
C THR A 593 31.21 13.60 -67.80
N TYR A 594 32.49 13.28 -68.04
CA TYR A 594 33.37 13.96 -68.99
C TYR A 594 33.71 15.43 -68.66
N ASP A 595 33.63 15.84 -67.39
CA ASP A 595 34.23 17.09 -66.86
C ASP A 595 35.65 16.83 -66.29
N CYS A 596 36.67 16.89 -67.13
CA CYS A 596 38.05 16.52 -66.76
C CYS A 596 38.71 17.59 -65.90
N ASN A 597 38.43 18.86 -66.19
CA ASN A 597 39.04 20.00 -65.51
C ASN A 597 38.23 20.49 -64.30
N THR A 598 37.15 19.78 -63.97
CA THR A 598 36.27 19.99 -62.81
C THR A 598 35.72 21.42 -62.75
N ASP A 599 35.37 22.00 -63.91
CA ASP A 599 34.87 23.38 -63.99
C ASP A 599 33.33 23.49 -64.00
N GLY A 600 32.65 22.35 -63.92
CA GLY A 600 31.20 22.21 -63.92
C GLY A 600 30.58 22.19 -65.31
N ARG A 601 31.37 22.23 -66.40
CA ARG A 601 30.87 22.38 -67.78
C ARG A 601 31.58 21.47 -68.76
N VAL A 602 30.86 20.44 -69.23
CA VAL A 602 31.34 19.55 -70.30
C VAL A 602 31.49 20.28 -71.64
N ASN A 603 32.73 20.50 -72.08
CA ASN A 603 33.11 21.18 -73.32
C ASN A 603 34.47 20.69 -73.89
N ILE A 604 35.04 21.42 -74.85
CA ILE A 604 36.31 21.03 -75.50
C ILE A 604 37.51 21.07 -74.55
N ALA A 605 37.46 21.90 -73.50
CA ALA A 605 38.49 21.98 -72.48
C ALA A 605 38.69 20.63 -71.77
N ASP A 606 37.63 19.85 -71.62
CA ASP A 606 37.67 18.52 -71.00
C ASP A 606 38.40 17.50 -71.85
N ALA A 607 38.06 17.46 -73.15
CA ALA A 607 38.78 16.62 -74.10
C ALA A 607 40.27 17.00 -74.17
N GLN A 608 40.58 18.30 -74.11
CA GLN A 608 41.97 18.76 -74.05
C GLN A 608 42.65 18.32 -72.76
N CYS A 609 41.99 18.48 -71.60
CA CYS A 609 42.49 18.05 -70.29
C CYS A 609 42.83 16.55 -70.29
N LEU A 610 41.90 15.71 -70.76
CA LEU A 610 42.08 14.26 -70.83
C LEU A 610 43.26 13.87 -71.74
N LEU A 611 43.32 14.44 -72.95
CA LEU A 611 44.41 14.15 -73.90
C LEU A 611 45.76 14.68 -73.42
N ASN A 612 45.79 15.81 -72.71
CA ASN A 612 47.00 16.38 -72.12
C ASN A 612 47.55 15.48 -71.01
N TRP A 613 46.68 14.91 -70.18
CA TRP A 613 47.08 13.90 -69.19
C TRP A 613 47.61 12.62 -69.86
N LEU A 614 46.85 12.06 -70.81
CA LEU A 614 47.20 10.80 -71.48
C LEU A 614 48.52 10.85 -72.26
N PHE A 615 48.86 11.99 -72.89
CA PHE A 615 49.96 12.06 -73.86
C PHE A 615 51.06 13.07 -73.54
N LEU A 616 50.79 14.08 -72.73
CA LEU A 616 51.68 15.23 -72.55
C LEU A 616 52.14 15.43 -71.09
N GLY A 617 51.73 14.53 -70.18
CA GLY A 617 52.10 14.60 -68.76
C GLY A 617 51.39 15.73 -68.00
N GLY A 618 50.20 16.13 -68.45
CA GLY A 618 49.34 17.08 -67.74
C GLY A 618 48.84 16.57 -66.38
N ALA A 619 48.12 17.42 -65.64
CA ALA A 619 47.47 17.02 -64.40
C ALA A 619 46.43 15.90 -64.66
N ALA A 620 46.27 14.99 -63.70
CA ALA A 620 45.27 13.93 -63.79
C ALA A 620 43.84 14.51 -63.79
N PRO A 621 42.88 13.85 -64.48
CA PRO A 621 41.47 14.20 -64.37
C PRO A 621 41.01 14.16 -62.91
N GLY A 622 40.15 15.09 -62.51
CA GLY A 622 39.61 15.10 -61.15
C GLY A 622 38.82 13.84 -60.80
N CYS A 623 38.16 13.23 -61.78
CA CYS A 623 37.53 11.91 -61.67
C CYS A 623 37.86 11.09 -62.92
N GLN A 624 38.71 10.07 -62.82
CA GLN A 624 39.14 9.28 -63.98
C GLN A 624 38.00 8.41 -64.54
N ASP A 625 37.16 7.85 -63.68
CA ASP A 625 36.04 7.02 -64.10
C ASP A 625 34.96 7.81 -64.84
N ALA A 626 34.77 9.08 -64.49
CA ALA A 626 33.92 9.99 -65.25
C ALA A 626 34.44 10.26 -66.67
N MET A 627 35.73 10.01 -66.94
CA MET A 627 36.33 10.22 -68.26
C MET A 627 36.23 9.02 -69.20
N ASN A 628 35.82 7.85 -68.71
CA ASN A 628 35.59 6.64 -69.52
C ASN A 628 34.29 6.78 -70.34
N PHE A 629 34.32 7.69 -71.33
CA PHE A 629 33.15 8.13 -72.08
C PHE A 629 32.45 6.98 -72.80
N ASN A 630 33.23 6.04 -73.36
CA ASN A 630 32.70 4.93 -74.14
C ASN A 630 32.28 3.72 -73.27
N GLY A 631 32.61 3.75 -71.97
CA GLY A 631 32.24 2.72 -71.00
C GLY A 631 32.99 1.39 -71.18
N ASP A 632 34.13 1.35 -71.88
CA ASP A 632 34.88 0.11 -72.13
C ASP A 632 35.81 -0.31 -70.98
N GLY A 633 35.91 0.53 -69.95
CA GLY A 633 36.69 0.28 -68.73
C GLY A 633 38.16 0.60 -68.88
N ARG A 634 38.58 1.24 -70.00
CA ARG A 634 39.96 1.63 -70.24
C ARG A 634 40.02 3.10 -70.62
N LEU A 635 40.50 3.94 -69.71
CA LEU A 635 40.69 5.35 -70.03
C LEU A 635 41.82 5.55 -71.06
N ASN A 636 41.46 5.86 -72.30
CA ASN A 636 42.38 5.99 -73.42
C ASN A 636 41.90 7.00 -74.49
N ILE A 637 42.56 7.04 -75.66
CA ILE A 637 42.20 7.98 -76.74
C ILE A 637 40.79 7.77 -77.30
N ALA A 638 40.25 6.56 -77.22
CA ALA A 638 38.90 6.26 -77.68
C ALA A 638 37.84 7.04 -76.90
N ASP A 639 38.08 7.32 -75.62
CA ASP A 639 37.22 8.18 -74.80
C ASP A 639 37.26 9.63 -75.28
N GLY A 640 38.47 10.13 -75.52
CA GLY A 640 38.70 11.46 -76.10
C GLY A 640 37.99 11.65 -77.44
N ILE A 641 38.07 10.64 -78.32
CA ILE A 641 37.40 10.64 -79.63
C ILE A 641 35.88 10.60 -79.44
N SER A 642 35.38 9.73 -78.55
CA SER A 642 33.94 9.55 -78.32
C SER A 642 33.30 10.83 -77.76
N GLY A 643 33.95 11.49 -76.80
CA GLY A 643 33.50 12.76 -76.25
C GLY A 643 33.53 13.90 -77.26
N LEU A 644 34.58 14.03 -78.08
CA LEU A 644 34.61 15.02 -79.16
C LEU A 644 33.52 14.77 -80.22
N ASN A 645 33.25 13.50 -80.54
CA ASN A 645 32.19 13.12 -81.46
C ASN A 645 30.80 13.46 -80.90
N PHE A 646 30.57 13.23 -79.61
CA PHE A 646 29.35 13.66 -78.93
C PHE A 646 29.19 15.19 -78.95
N LEU A 647 30.23 15.93 -78.54
CA LEU A 647 30.20 17.38 -78.42
C LEU A 647 29.97 18.12 -79.74
N PHE A 648 30.52 17.62 -80.86
CA PHE A 648 30.55 18.38 -82.13
C PHE A 648 29.85 17.71 -83.31
N LEU A 649 29.66 16.39 -83.28
CA LEU A 649 29.19 15.62 -84.45
C LEU A 649 27.88 14.88 -84.19
N GLY A 650 27.27 15.06 -83.02
CA GLY A 650 26.00 14.39 -82.66
C GLY A 650 26.15 12.89 -82.43
N GLY A 651 27.34 12.46 -81.96
CA GLY A 651 27.58 11.08 -81.54
C GLY A 651 26.69 10.64 -80.37
N PRO A 652 26.71 9.33 -80.02
CA PRO A 652 25.99 8.82 -78.85
C PRO A 652 26.41 9.54 -77.55
N PRO A 653 25.48 9.69 -76.57
CA PRO A 653 25.83 10.19 -75.24
C PRO A 653 26.82 9.27 -74.50
N PRO A 654 27.46 9.74 -73.42
CA PRO A 654 28.36 8.92 -72.63
C PRO A 654 27.65 7.67 -72.11
N ALA A 655 28.38 6.56 -71.99
CA ALA A 655 27.82 5.28 -71.55
C ALA A 655 27.18 5.35 -70.16
N ALA A 656 27.74 6.17 -69.26
CA ALA A 656 27.24 6.37 -67.90
C ALA A 656 26.07 7.38 -67.79
N GLY A 657 25.73 8.12 -68.85
CA GLY A 657 24.75 9.21 -68.82
C GLY A 657 25.40 10.60 -68.93
N VAL A 658 24.57 11.65 -68.98
CA VAL A 658 25.02 13.06 -69.08
C VAL A 658 24.74 13.76 -67.75
N GLY A 659 25.64 14.65 -67.34
CA GLY A 659 25.52 15.41 -66.09
C GLY A 659 26.12 14.66 -64.91
N CYS A 660 25.66 14.96 -63.69
CA CYS A 660 26.11 14.28 -62.48
C CYS A 660 25.69 12.81 -62.49
N GLN A 661 26.67 11.93 -62.35
CA GLN A 661 26.50 10.49 -62.16
C GLN A 661 27.32 10.05 -60.95
N SER A 662 26.97 8.89 -60.39
CA SER A 662 27.70 8.28 -59.28
C SER A 662 28.96 7.55 -59.81
N TYR A 663 30.11 7.91 -59.24
CA TYR A 663 31.43 7.37 -59.55
C TYR A 663 32.14 7.04 -58.22
N PRO A 664 32.10 5.77 -57.75
CA PRO A 664 32.54 5.38 -56.41
C PRO A 664 33.98 5.70 -56.01
N ASP A 665 34.87 5.87 -56.98
CA ASP A 665 36.28 6.17 -56.74
C ASP A 665 36.61 7.66 -56.97
N CYS A 666 35.60 8.53 -56.98
CA CYS A 666 35.76 9.96 -57.25
C CYS A 666 35.26 10.84 -56.10
N ASP A 667 36.02 11.90 -55.82
CA ASP A 667 35.61 12.96 -54.91
C ASP A 667 34.44 13.76 -55.51
N LEU A 668 33.52 14.23 -54.65
CA LEU A 668 32.44 15.13 -55.01
C LEU A 668 32.99 16.35 -55.78
N GLN A 669 32.45 16.60 -56.96
CA GLN A 669 32.66 17.88 -57.64
C GLN A 669 31.61 18.88 -57.14
N ASP A 670 32.02 20.08 -56.71
CA ASP A 670 31.13 21.17 -56.25
C ASP A 670 29.94 21.43 -57.22
N ALA A 671 30.15 21.19 -58.52
CA ALA A 671 29.14 21.35 -59.55
C ALA A 671 27.98 20.33 -59.50
N CYS A 672 28.10 19.28 -58.67
CA CYS A 672 27.08 18.28 -58.40
C CYS A 672 26.34 18.44 -57.07
N SER A 673 26.69 19.47 -56.29
CA SER A 673 26.05 19.79 -55.00
C SER A 673 24.70 20.51 -55.10
#